data_AF-A0A1V4UWQ6-F1
#
_entry.id   AF-A0A1V4UWQ6-F1
#
_cell.length_a   1.000
_cell.length_b   1.000
_cell.length_c   1.000
_cell.angle_alpha   90.00
_cell.angle_beta   90.00
_cell.angle_gamma   90.00
#
_symmetry.space_group_name_H-M   'P 1'
#
loop_
_entity.id
_entity.type
_entity.pdbx_description
1 polymer ?
#
loop_
_entity_poly.entity_id
_entity_poly.type
_entity_poly.pdbx_seq_one_letter_code
_entity_poly.pdbx_strand_id
1 'polypeptide(L)'
;MASSATELTIEHYLRPEVREIITKFAMPGDGNWRAMNADFVEWYRYRADTTDSVARLLNATEDYEEMAAHFRTFYTSLNVFDPASWMIERPKKEITADNPLGTPADTVAYTLGCDIDKGHGLTIEEAKEAVEAAAKFLVDFLAENGIRESVWVLFSGGGIYIKIHHGICSPISSEPTTKAEFFLLVANRYNRLIRHVSDLFFEAHPEYIGKVKYDALNNAKRVFKCILSIHKKLPYAVTPLNRDAIEIDFGRARVPLADDVIAEAREWYSSFDTAEREPLLRLLDRFQPTEDETREKAEREFRDIWRSPFKVDQKYFPPCMANIINVANNGEGKTRFAAVLSTFLYQMGWSEDEAWALVSHISDRNGLDNTDHIFGSCFGRINCPSCSTIQGDGAGYPHLGLRGLGACKPADECGRWPGDYAVSYAIGDAEAEAAKDELKAEGPTVLDAFNTILANEAEITKDPKFDNWEWRLQKRRIQRALKNPRTLSLKGEEEAHKFLIAQKAALEKIGIDSSDLYPIPRPEQSTKEEFDWRTKAAAWKILRTGDPIQYVADSCKQVVLGSETAFKKLVCCISAQNVNQTAGMHPKLSGESSGGKTITVYSFAHHLPGEMVIKGSMSSKAGFYHNDGDRVFRILDDYQAGNEDLDTLIKQSSSEFHKPYTHRTVANHAAVTLTIGKEQTWAITSVDSSQDIQVLNRQLPINVDDSIDLTKLVNSKTIERYAKGEPQQPINKAVLVSRALFQILRDQGYINVRVPFGDRIEWLDTTNRRNPSIFMDLLISITAMNRFQREQDDEGFFLATEDDFNAAKKLFSDKDAEELVKRLTARERDLIDLLITFSGGLTRDEIAERMKVAPDRISQIINGQKGYGGLRQKIQIREEKKSVSVRTGNKETDDTRHTVFKTIYSLGEYDRFTGFDAVVRLKPASSDAPEQAKHELSKELSNQNAKHHEPLSKISKKEKEREEREKGDTEGLAKDFSRENEKNAKLLSSGSKHSDEQYLADAQPILSMLRTGNRYGFSDGATNDEKAAPARVVFRTDYRTDLDSTMHDFQEGDEIEVARWRAEAWQKRGIVDIVEAGA
;
A
#
# COMPACT_ATOMS: atom_id res chain seq x y z
N MET A 1 -13.87 2.29 -41.82
CA MET A 1 -12.93 1.78 -40.80
C MET A 1 -11.71 1.19 -41.51
N ALA A 2 -10.54 1.18 -40.88
CA ALA A 2 -9.38 0.50 -41.44
C ALA A 2 -9.61 -1.02 -41.37
N SER A 3 -9.51 -1.72 -42.51
CA SER A 3 -9.68 -3.18 -42.56
C SER A 3 -8.48 -3.89 -41.93
N SER A 4 -8.74 -4.86 -41.06
CA SER A 4 -7.75 -5.78 -40.48
C SER A 4 -7.75 -7.13 -41.19
N ALA A 5 -8.73 -7.38 -42.06
CA ALA A 5 -8.78 -8.57 -42.89
C ALA A 5 -7.63 -8.58 -43.90
N THR A 6 -7.05 -9.76 -44.09
CA THR A 6 -6.06 -10.07 -45.12
C THR A 6 -6.67 -10.99 -46.17
N GLU A 7 -6.09 -11.08 -47.37
CA GLU A 7 -6.56 -11.99 -48.42
C GLU A 7 -6.76 -13.43 -47.89
N LEU A 8 -5.80 -13.94 -47.11
CA LEU A 8 -5.88 -15.25 -46.47
C LEU A 8 -7.05 -15.39 -45.47
N THR A 9 -7.39 -14.33 -44.73
CA THR A 9 -8.49 -14.40 -43.74
C THR A 9 -9.84 -14.30 -44.44
N ILE A 10 -9.94 -13.47 -45.48
CA ILE A 10 -11.12 -13.36 -46.33
C ILE A 10 -11.40 -14.71 -46.99
N GLU A 11 -10.37 -15.31 -47.62
CA GLU A 11 -10.48 -16.63 -48.24
C GLU A 11 -10.97 -17.69 -47.23
N HIS A 12 -10.37 -17.72 -46.05
CA HIS A 12 -10.77 -18.65 -44.98
C HIS A 12 -12.24 -18.49 -44.57
N TYR A 13 -12.70 -17.27 -44.29
CA TYR A 13 -14.08 -17.05 -43.84
C TYR A 13 -15.13 -17.19 -44.94
N LEU A 14 -14.76 -17.00 -46.21
CA LEU A 14 -15.66 -17.18 -47.36
C LEU A 14 -15.83 -18.65 -47.77
N ARG A 15 -15.05 -19.58 -47.20
CA ARG A 15 -15.30 -21.02 -47.37
C ARG A 15 -16.71 -21.36 -46.86
N PRO A 16 -17.57 -22.00 -47.67
CA PRO A 16 -18.94 -22.34 -47.26
C PRO A 16 -19.00 -23.14 -45.96
N GLU A 17 -18.07 -24.07 -45.76
CA GLU A 17 -17.99 -24.94 -44.59
C GLU A 17 -17.61 -24.15 -43.32
N VAL A 18 -16.71 -23.17 -43.44
CA VAL A 18 -16.31 -22.31 -42.31
C VAL A 18 -17.48 -21.43 -41.88
N ARG A 19 -18.19 -20.82 -42.86
CA ARG A 19 -19.40 -20.02 -42.60
C ARG A 19 -20.49 -20.86 -41.94
N GLU A 20 -20.77 -22.05 -42.49
CA GLU A 20 -21.75 -22.99 -41.93
C GLU A 20 -21.49 -23.26 -40.43
N ILE A 21 -20.24 -23.60 -40.08
CA ILE A 21 -19.86 -23.97 -38.71
C ILE A 21 -19.94 -22.78 -37.75
N ILE A 22 -19.43 -21.61 -38.16
CA ILE A 22 -19.50 -20.38 -37.34
C ILE A 22 -20.95 -19.98 -37.11
N THR A 23 -21.77 -19.96 -38.18
CA THR A 23 -23.19 -19.60 -38.07
C THR A 23 -23.95 -20.63 -37.24
N LYS A 24 -23.70 -21.94 -37.38
CA LYS A 24 -24.30 -23.00 -36.56
C LYS A 24 -24.02 -22.78 -35.06
N PHE A 25 -22.80 -22.42 -34.69
CA PHE A 25 -22.47 -22.16 -33.28
C PHE A 25 -23.11 -20.87 -32.75
N ALA A 26 -23.16 -19.83 -33.58
CA ALA A 26 -23.83 -18.57 -33.24
C ALA A 26 -25.36 -18.71 -33.18
N MET A 27 -25.92 -19.73 -33.84
CA MET A 27 -27.36 -20.03 -33.92
C MET A 27 -27.64 -21.44 -33.36
N PRO A 28 -27.58 -21.65 -32.03
CA PRO A 28 -27.62 -22.98 -31.41
C PRO A 28 -28.94 -23.77 -31.56
N GLY A 29 -29.97 -23.20 -32.19
CA GLY A 29 -31.28 -23.84 -32.40
C GLY A 29 -32.44 -23.04 -31.81
N ASP A 30 -33.67 -23.40 -32.15
CA ASP A 30 -34.92 -22.77 -31.64
C ASP A 30 -35.08 -21.26 -31.89
N GLY A 31 -34.29 -20.70 -32.81
CA GLY A 31 -34.22 -19.26 -33.07
C GLY A 31 -33.36 -18.49 -32.06
N ASN A 32 -32.83 -19.17 -31.05
CA ASN A 32 -31.90 -18.58 -30.09
C ASN A 32 -30.57 -18.27 -30.77
N TRP A 33 -29.85 -17.27 -30.24
CA TRP A 33 -28.69 -16.76 -30.94
C TRP A 33 -27.63 -16.15 -30.02
N ARG A 34 -26.42 -15.99 -30.55
CA ARG A 34 -25.31 -15.30 -29.90
C ARG A 34 -24.98 -14.03 -30.65
N ALA A 35 -24.82 -12.94 -29.92
CA ALA A 35 -24.25 -11.72 -30.50
C ALA A 35 -22.80 -11.98 -30.94
N MET A 36 -22.47 -11.48 -32.12
CA MET A 36 -21.13 -11.48 -32.68
C MET A 36 -20.35 -10.24 -32.21
N ASN A 37 -19.03 -10.33 -32.27
CA ASN A 37 -18.15 -9.17 -32.15
C ASN A 37 -16.94 -9.37 -33.06
N ALA A 38 -16.51 -8.33 -33.77
CA ALA A 38 -15.37 -8.39 -34.68
C ALA A 38 -14.19 -7.55 -34.16
N ASP A 39 -13.02 -8.16 -34.01
CA ASP A 39 -11.77 -7.56 -33.52
C ASP A 39 -11.88 -6.71 -32.23
N PHE A 40 -12.89 -6.96 -31.38
CA PHE A 40 -13.23 -6.15 -30.21
C PHE A 40 -13.64 -4.70 -30.52
N VAL A 41 -13.94 -4.37 -31.78
CA VAL A 41 -14.28 -3.00 -32.21
C VAL A 41 -15.79 -2.78 -32.33
N GLU A 42 -16.56 -3.78 -32.76
CA GLU A 42 -17.99 -3.62 -33.07
C GLU A 42 -18.88 -4.66 -32.39
N TRP A 43 -19.61 -4.23 -31.36
CA TRP A 43 -20.78 -4.95 -30.84
C TRP A 43 -22.07 -4.63 -31.59
N TYR A 44 -22.07 -3.51 -32.31
CA TYR A 44 -23.28 -2.91 -32.82
C TYR A 44 -23.16 -2.60 -34.30
N ARG A 45 -24.20 -2.99 -35.04
CA ARG A 45 -24.43 -2.58 -36.42
C ARG A 45 -25.18 -1.25 -36.39
N TYR A 46 -24.65 -0.23 -37.06
CA TYR A 46 -25.31 1.07 -37.21
C TYR A 46 -25.93 1.19 -38.61
N ARG A 47 -27.18 1.65 -38.70
CA ARG A 47 -27.79 2.08 -39.97
C ARG A 47 -27.65 3.60 -40.11
N ALA A 48 -27.30 4.05 -41.31
CA ALA A 48 -26.87 5.42 -41.60
C ALA A 48 -27.82 6.08 -42.60
N ASP A 49 -29.00 6.51 -42.13
CA ASP A 49 -30.03 7.00 -43.04
C ASP A 49 -30.85 8.18 -42.49
N THR A 50 -30.78 8.53 -41.20
CA THR A 50 -31.47 9.70 -40.62
C THR A 50 -30.74 10.29 -39.40
N THR A 51 -31.12 11.49 -38.98
CA THR A 51 -30.56 12.31 -37.89
C THR A 51 -30.40 11.64 -36.51
N ASP A 52 -30.97 10.46 -36.31
CA ASP A 52 -30.74 9.59 -35.15
C ASP A 52 -30.24 8.22 -35.65
N SER A 53 -28.92 7.99 -35.69
CA SER A 53 -28.36 6.67 -36.03
C SER A 53 -28.89 5.62 -35.04
N VAL A 54 -29.57 4.58 -35.53
CA VAL A 54 -29.99 3.44 -34.71
C VAL A 54 -28.93 2.34 -34.74
N ALA A 55 -28.84 1.56 -33.66
CA ALA A 55 -27.93 0.44 -33.55
C ALA A 55 -28.67 -0.83 -33.09
N ARG A 56 -28.22 -1.98 -33.59
CA ARG A 56 -28.59 -3.31 -33.09
C ARG A 56 -27.33 -4.11 -32.80
N LEU A 57 -27.44 -5.17 -32.00
CA LEU A 57 -26.35 -6.14 -31.82
C LEU A 57 -25.97 -6.79 -33.17
N LEU A 58 -24.67 -7.03 -33.34
CA LEU A 58 -24.10 -7.70 -34.51
C LEU A 58 -24.49 -9.19 -34.50
N ASN A 59 -24.86 -9.76 -35.65
CA ASN A 59 -25.31 -11.15 -35.75
C ASN A 59 -24.61 -11.93 -36.88
N ALA A 60 -24.59 -13.26 -36.75
CA ALA A 60 -23.79 -14.15 -37.60
C ALA A 60 -24.43 -14.49 -38.96
N THR A 61 -25.60 -13.92 -39.27
CA THR A 61 -26.32 -14.22 -40.52
C THR A 61 -26.32 -13.01 -41.44
N GLU A 62 -26.76 -11.86 -40.93
CA GLU A 62 -26.89 -10.61 -41.69
C GLU A 62 -25.54 -9.91 -41.88
N ASP A 63 -24.65 -9.98 -40.88
CA ASP A 63 -23.42 -9.19 -40.87
C ASP A 63 -22.18 -10.00 -41.29
N TYR A 64 -22.32 -11.30 -41.53
CA TYR A 64 -21.17 -12.21 -41.71
C TYR A 64 -20.26 -11.82 -42.89
N GLU A 65 -20.83 -11.52 -44.05
CA GLU A 65 -20.04 -11.21 -45.26
C GLU A 65 -19.26 -9.91 -45.10
N GLU A 66 -19.89 -8.91 -44.50
CA GLU A 66 -19.21 -7.65 -44.21
C GLU A 66 -18.14 -7.82 -43.14
N MET A 67 -18.42 -8.62 -42.10
CA MET A 67 -17.45 -8.96 -41.10
C MET A 67 -16.23 -9.65 -41.72
N ALA A 68 -16.44 -10.62 -42.61
CA ALA A 68 -15.39 -11.38 -43.28
C ALA A 68 -14.53 -10.50 -44.19
N ALA A 69 -15.13 -9.49 -44.82
CA ALA A 69 -14.43 -8.57 -45.69
C ALA A 69 -13.52 -7.57 -44.94
N HIS A 70 -13.83 -7.25 -43.67
CA HIS A 70 -13.17 -6.15 -42.95
C HIS A 70 -12.38 -6.57 -41.71
N PHE A 71 -12.72 -7.69 -41.08
CA PHE A 71 -12.16 -8.07 -39.79
C PHE A 71 -11.41 -9.40 -39.81
N ARG A 72 -10.36 -9.48 -39.00
CA ARG A 72 -9.52 -10.68 -38.87
C ARG A 72 -10.11 -11.70 -37.91
N THR A 73 -10.63 -11.25 -36.76
CA THR A 73 -11.04 -12.13 -35.66
C THR A 73 -12.53 -11.99 -35.37
N PHE A 74 -13.24 -13.11 -35.32
CA PHE A 74 -14.64 -13.17 -34.90
C PHE A 74 -14.75 -13.72 -33.49
N TYR A 75 -15.58 -13.05 -32.70
CA TYR A 75 -15.93 -13.44 -31.35
C TYR A 75 -17.44 -13.68 -31.26
N THR A 76 -17.84 -14.51 -30.30
CA THR A 76 -19.23 -14.79 -29.96
C THR A 76 -19.42 -14.54 -28.48
N SER A 77 -20.58 -14.00 -28.11
CA SER A 77 -20.99 -13.89 -26.72
C SER A 77 -21.22 -15.27 -26.09
N LEU A 78 -20.90 -15.37 -24.79
CA LEU A 78 -21.23 -16.53 -23.98
C LEU A 78 -22.74 -16.61 -23.68
N ASN A 79 -23.42 -15.47 -23.64
CA ASN A 79 -24.87 -15.37 -23.61
C ASN A 79 -25.48 -15.99 -24.88
N VAL A 80 -26.56 -16.74 -24.68
CA VAL A 80 -27.50 -17.12 -25.72
C VAL A 80 -28.76 -16.29 -25.48
N PHE A 81 -29.06 -15.43 -26.44
CA PHE A 81 -30.14 -14.46 -26.37
C PHE A 81 -31.45 -15.01 -26.93
N ASP A 82 -32.55 -14.47 -26.42
CA ASP A 82 -33.92 -14.76 -26.85
C ASP A 82 -34.11 -14.42 -28.34
N PRO A 83 -34.86 -15.21 -29.13
CA PRO A 83 -35.11 -14.93 -30.54
C PRO A 83 -35.75 -13.56 -30.78
N ALA A 84 -36.58 -13.08 -29.85
CA ALA A 84 -37.21 -11.77 -29.92
C ALA A 84 -36.21 -10.61 -29.91
N SER A 85 -34.99 -10.84 -29.40
CA SER A 85 -33.96 -9.79 -29.33
C SER A 85 -33.14 -9.62 -30.62
N TRP A 86 -33.27 -10.53 -31.61
CA TRP A 86 -32.42 -10.64 -32.81
C TRP A 86 -32.26 -9.34 -33.62
N MET A 87 -33.35 -8.57 -33.78
CA MET A 87 -33.39 -7.34 -34.58
C MET A 87 -33.88 -6.12 -33.80
N ILE A 88 -33.73 -6.13 -32.47
CA ILE A 88 -34.07 -4.95 -31.67
C ILE A 88 -33.07 -3.84 -32.01
N GLU A 89 -33.57 -2.82 -32.71
CA GLU A 89 -32.86 -1.58 -33.00
C GLU A 89 -33.23 -0.53 -31.96
N ARG A 90 -32.22 0.19 -31.47
CA ARG A 90 -32.42 1.33 -30.57
C ARG A 90 -31.62 2.53 -31.04
N PRO A 91 -32.11 3.76 -30.85
CA PRO A 91 -31.32 4.95 -31.13
C PRO A 91 -29.99 4.90 -30.37
N LYS A 92 -28.88 5.19 -31.06
CA LYS A 92 -27.52 5.14 -30.49
C LYS A 92 -27.41 5.95 -29.19
N LYS A 93 -28.13 7.07 -29.10
CA LYS A 93 -28.19 7.94 -27.91
C LYS A 93 -28.77 7.27 -26.67
N GLU A 94 -29.60 6.23 -26.83
CA GLU A 94 -30.22 5.50 -25.73
C GLU A 94 -29.42 4.26 -25.29
N ILE A 95 -28.45 3.83 -26.11
CA ILE A 95 -27.58 2.69 -25.82
C ILE A 95 -26.41 3.23 -24.99
N THR A 96 -26.57 3.18 -23.67
CA THR A 96 -25.55 3.58 -22.70
C THR A 96 -25.03 2.37 -21.92
N ALA A 97 -24.04 2.56 -21.05
CA ALA A 97 -23.59 1.51 -20.13
C ALA A 97 -24.72 1.03 -19.20
N ASP A 98 -25.64 1.94 -18.83
CA ASP A 98 -26.76 1.69 -17.92
C ASP A 98 -28.00 1.14 -18.62
N ASN A 99 -28.05 1.24 -19.95
CA ASN A 99 -29.13 0.71 -20.75
C ASN A 99 -28.61 -0.04 -22.00
N PRO A 100 -27.80 -1.11 -21.79
CA PRO A 100 -27.12 -1.79 -22.87
C PRO A 100 -28.08 -2.72 -23.64
N LEU A 101 -27.89 -2.89 -24.95
CA LEU A 101 -28.61 -3.91 -25.73
C LEU A 101 -28.06 -5.31 -25.43
N GLY A 102 -28.88 -6.30 -25.04
CA GLY A 102 -28.40 -7.65 -24.71
C GLY A 102 -28.00 -7.77 -23.24
N THR A 103 -28.99 -7.58 -22.38
CA THR A 103 -28.89 -7.69 -20.91
C THR A 103 -29.01 -9.15 -20.45
N PRO A 104 -28.71 -9.46 -19.18
CA PRO A 104 -29.05 -10.77 -18.59
C PRO A 104 -30.54 -11.13 -18.72
N ALA A 105 -31.44 -10.14 -18.76
CA ALA A 105 -32.88 -10.38 -18.95
C ALA A 105 -33.21 -10.88 -20.36
N ASP A 106 -32.42 -10.49 -21.36
CA ASP A 106 -32.56 -10.95 -22.76
C ASP A 106 -31.91 -12.33 -22.99
N THR A 107 -31.26 -12.89 -21.96
CA THR A 107 -30.53 -14.16 -22.05
C THR A 107 -31.46 -15.33 -21.73
N VAL A 108 -31.42 -16.39 -22.55
CA VAL A 108 -32.20 -17.62 -22.35
C VAL A 108 -31.32 -18.78 -21.86
N ALA A 109 -30.03 -18.75 -22.15
CA ALA A 109 -29.05 -19.71 -21.65
C ALA A 109 -27.65 -19.09 -21.63
N TYR A 110 -26.75 -19.64 -20.82
CA TYR A 110 -25.39 -19.10 -20.69
C TYR A 110 -24.33 -20.18 -20.87
N THR A 111 -23.31 -19.91 -21.69
CA THR A 111 -22.15 -20.81 -21.83
C THR A 111 -21.11 -20.45 -20.78
N LEU A 112 -20.95 -21.27 -19.74
CA LEU A 112 -19.90 -21.04 -18.76
C LEU A 112 -18.54 -21.31 -19.41
N GLY A 113 -17.64 -20.33 -19.33
CA GLY A 113 -16.36 -20.36 -20.02
C GLY A 113 -15.19 -20.11 -19.08
N CYS A 114 -14.07 -20.79 -19.30
CA CYS A 114 -12.78 -20.46 -18.71
C CYS A 114 -11.78 -20.24 -19.84
N ASP A 115 -11.08 -19.11 -19.81
CA ASP A 115 -9.97 -18.81 -20.70
C ASP A 115 -8.67 -19.16 -19.99
N ILE A 116 -7.98 -20.20 -20.46
CA ILE A 116 -6.69 -20.63 -19.94
C ILE A 116 -5.62 -20.11 -20.87
N ASP A 117 -5.07 -18.96 -20.50
CA ASP A 117 -4.06 -18.27 -21.28
C ASP A 117 -2.66 -18.67 -20.82
N LYS A 118 -1.71 -18.57 -21.74
CA LYS A 118 -0.29 -18.58 -21.39
C LYS A 118 0.08 -17.44 -20.45
N GLY A 119 1.13 -17.64 -19.67
CA GLY A 119 1.72 -16.63 -18.79
C GLY A 119 2.26 -15.41 -19.53
N HIS A 120 2.45 -14.31 -18.80
CA HIS A 120 3.06 -13.10 -19.34
C HIS A 120 4.50 -13.38 -19.77
N GLY A 121 4.89 -12.88 -20.96
CA GLY A 121 6.26 -13.03 -21.49
C GLY A 121 6.50 -14.29 -22.33
N LEU A 122 5.62 -15.31 -22.29
CA LEU A 122 5.74 -16.52 -23.12
C LEU A 122 5.11 -16.38 -24.50
N THR A 123 5.60 -17.16 -25.45
CA THR A 123 4.87 -17.60 -26.65
C THR A 123 3.91 -18.74 -26.32
N ILE A 124 2.94 -19.03 -27.20
CA ILE A 124 2.01 -20.14 -26.94
C ILE A 124 2.69 -21.49 -27.11
N GLU A 125 3.73 -21.55 -27.95
CA GLU A 125 4.58 -22.70 -28.16
C GLU A 125 5.38 -23.07 -26.91
N GLU A 126 5.95 -22.08 -26.21
CA GLU A 126 6.67 -22.29 -24.94
C GLU A 126 5.72 -22.67 -23.79
N ALA A 127 4.49 -22.16 -23.81
CA ALA A 127 3.50 -22.42 -22.77
C ALA A 127 2.68 -23.69 -22.98
N LYS A 128 2.88 -24.42 -24.10
CA LYS A 128 2.01 -25.53 -24.57
C LYS A 128 1.68 -26.52 -23.45
N GLU A 129 2.71 -27.09 -22.83
CA GLU A 129 2.53 -28.12 -21.79
C GLU A 129 1.76 -27.59 -20.59
N ALA A 130 2.04 -26.35 -20.17
CA ALA A 130 1.38 -25.72 -19.03
C ALA A 130 -0.11 -25.44 -19.29
N VAL A 131 -0.45 -24.92 -20.48
CA VAL A 131 -1.85 -24.66 -20.85
C VAL A 131 -2.64 -25.95 -21.05
N GLU A 132 -2.02 -27.00 -21.60
CA GLU A 132 -2.63 -28.33 -21.75
C GLU A 132 -2.89 -28.99 -20.41
N ALA A 133 -1.89 -28.98 -19.51
CA ALA A 133 -2.02 -29.53 -18.17
C ALA A 133 -3.10 -28.81 -17.36
N ALA A 134 -3.13 -27.47 -17.41
CA ALA A 134 -4.17 -26.69 -16.74
C ALA A 134 -5.57 -26.99 -17.31
N ALA A 135 -5.69 -27.04 -18.63
CA ALA A 135 -6.97 -27.36 -19.25
C ALA A 135 -7.44 -28.77 -18.88
N LYS A 136 -6.51 -29.74 -18.90
CA LYS A 136 -6.80 -31.12 -18.47
C LYS A 136 -7.23 -31.17 -17.01
N PHE A 137 -6.55 -30.46 -16.12
CA PHE A 137 -6.88 -30.42 -14.70
C PHE A 137 -8.31 -29.92 -14.45
N LEU A 138 -8.73 -28.83 -15.10
CA LEU A 138 -10.10 -28.33 -14.98
C LEU A 138 -11.13 -29.28 -15.61
N VAL A 139 -10.84 -29.90 -16.75
CA VAL A 139 -11.74 -30.90 -17.37
C VAL A 139 -11.90 -32.13 -16.48
N ASP A 140 -10.80 -32.63 -15.91
CA ASP A 140 -10.82 -33.77 -15.00
C ASP A 140 -11.60 -33.44 -13.71
N PHE A 141 -11.38 -32.25 -13.12
CA PHE A 141 -12.12 -31.78 -11.95
C PHE A 141 -13.63 -31.69 -12.21
N LEU A 142 -14.04 -31.18 -13.38
CA LEU A 142 -15.44 -31.13 -13.77
C LEU A 142 -16.01 -32.56 -13.96
N ALA A 143 -15.25 -33.45 -14.60
CA ALA A 143 -15.67 -34.84 -14.82
C ALA A 143 -15.83 -35.61 -13.50
N GLU A 144 -14.92 -35.43 -12.54
CA GLU A 144 -14.99 -36.00 -11.19
C GLU A 144 -16.23 -35.55 -10.42
N ASN A 145 -16.74 -34.34 -10.73
CA ASN A 145 -17.98 -33.82 -10.16
C ASN A 145 -19.22 -34.10 -11.03
N GLY A 146 -19.11 -34.97 -12.03
CA GLY A 146 -20.24 -35.42 -12.86
C GLY A 146 -20.62 -34.47 -14.00
N ILE A 147 -19.69 -33.62 -14.45
CA ILE A 147 -19.86 -32.74 -15.63
C ILE A 147 -18.77 -33.07 -16.65
N ARG A 148 -19.08 -33.92 -17.63
CA ARG A 148 -18.12 -34.43 -18.60
C ARG A 148 -18.63 -34.28 -20.02
N GLU A 149 -19.80 -34.84 -20.32
CA GLU A 149 -20.38 -34.89 -21.67
C GLU A 149 -20.78 -33.50 -22.19
N SER A 150 -20.99 -32.54 -21.28
CA SER A 150 -21.28 -31.15 -21.60
C SER A 150 -20.05 -30.23 -21.68
N VAL A 151 -18.83 -30.74 -21.50
CA VAL A 151 -17.58 -29.94 -21.50
C VAL A 151 -16.88 -29.97 -22.86
N TRP A 152 -16.65 -28.80 -23.45
CA TRP A 152 -16.07 -28.63 -24.78
C TRP A 152 -14.80 -27.80 -24.74
N VAL A 153 -13.75 -28.26 -25.41
CA VAL A 153 -12.41 -27.66 -25.35
C VAL A 153 -11.99 -27.14 -26.73
N LEU A 154 -11.39 -25.95 -26.78
CA LEU A 154 -10.87 -25.32 -28.00
C LEU A 154 -9.46 -24.81 -27.78
N PHE A 155 -8.59 -25.00 -28.77
CA PHE A 155 -7.38 -24.19 -28.88
C PHE A 155 -7.75 -22.80 -29.41
N SER A 156 -7.41 -21.73 -28.68
CA SER A 156 -7.84 -20.36 -29.02
C SER A 156 -6.85 -19.61 -29.92
N GLY A 157 -5.75 -20.25 -30.29
CA GLY A 157 -4.58 -19.64 -30.93
C GLY A 157 -3.58 -19.00 -29.95
N GLY A 158 -3.98 -18.71 -28.70
CA GLY A 158 -3.11 -18.10 -27.68
C GLY A 158 -3.19 -18.76 -26.29
N GLY A 159 -4.01 -19.81 -26.16
CA GLY A 159 -4.37 -20.50 -24.93
C GLY A 159 -5.43 -21.57 -25.25
N ILE A 160 -6.14 -22.06 -24.23
CA ILE A 160 -7.23 -23.03 -24.35
C ILE A 160 -8.52 -22.46 -23.76
N TYR A 161 -9.62 -22.57 -24.49
CA TYR A 161 -10.95 -22.29 -23.97
C TYR A 161 -11.61 -23.57 -23.51
N ILE A 162 -12.13 -23.57 -22.29
CA ILE A 162 -13.04 -24.59 -21.79
C ILE A 162 -14.44 -23.98 -21.74
N LYS A 163 -15.42 -24.67 -22.32
CA LYS A 163 -16.82 -24.24 -22.37
C LYS A 163 -17.75 -25.34 -21.88
N ILE A 164 -18.61 -25.02 -20.92
CA ILE A 164 -19.72 -25.89 -20.53
C ILE A 164 -20.94 -25.54 -21.38
N HIS A 165 -21.60 -26.57 -21.92
CA HIS A 165 -22.70 -26.41 -22.86
C HIS A 165 -23.86 -25.61 -22.23
N HIS A 166 -24.36 -24.61 -22.96
CA HIS A 166 -25.40 -23.70 -22.47
C HIS A 166 -26.73 -24.39 -22.11
N GLY A 167 -27.02 -25.54 -22.72
CA GLY A 167 -28.25 -26.31 -22.46
C GLY A 167 -28.43 -26.74 -21.00
N ILE A 168 -27.33 -26.95 -20.25
CA ILE A 168 -27.38 -27.26 -18.81
C ILE A 168 -27.29 -26.03 -17.91
N CYS A 169 -27.21 -24.83 -18.51
CA CYS A 169 -27.05 -23.53 -17.85
C CYS A 169 -28.19 -22.56 -18.25
N SER A 170 -29.42 -23.05 -18.17
CA SER A 170 -30.65 -22.29 -18.48
C SER A 170 -31.52 -22.09 -17.23
N PRO A 171 -32.23 -20.97 -17.05
CA PRO A 171 -33.13 -20.75 -15.93
C PRO A 171 -34.41 -21.57 -16.11
N ILE A 172 -34.99 -22.05 -15.00
CA ILE A 172 -36.28 -22.78 -15.02
C ILE A 172 -37.46 -21.79 -15.17
N SER A 173 -37.34 -20.60 -14.57
CA SER A 173 -38.35 -19.55 -14.65
C SER A 173 -38.22 -18.73 -15.94
N SER A 174 -39.35 -18.42 -16.56
CA SER A 174 -39.43 -17.52 -17.71
C SER A 174 -39.41 -16.03 -17.34
N GLU A 175 -39.59 -15.68 -16.06
CA GLU A 175 -39.67 -14.30 -15.55
C GLU A 175 -38.33 -13.56 -15.69
N PRO A 176 -38.29 -12.35 -16.30
CA PRO A 176 -37.04 -11.63 -16.58
C PRO A 176 -36.15 -11.35 -15.36
N THR A 177 -36.73 -11.01 -14.21
CA THR A 177 -35.99 -10.73 -12.97
C THR A 177 -35.29 -11.97 -12.44
N THR A 178 -36.04 -13.07 -12.31
CA THR A 178 -35.52 -14.36 -11.86
C THR A 178 -34.49 -14.95 -12.84
N LYS A 179 -34.65 -14.72 -14.16
CA LYS A 179 -33.66 -15.08 -15.17
C LYS A 179 -32.33 -14.35 -14.97
N ALA A 180 -32.39 -13.03 -14.83
CA ALA A 180 -31.19 -12.21 -14.63
C ALA A 180 -30.44 -12.61 -13.35
N GLU A 181 -31.17 -12.81 -12.26
CA GLU A 181 -30.62 -13.29 -10.98
C GLU A 181 -29.93 -14.66 -11.13
N PHE A 182 -30.58 -15.61 -11.81
CA PHE A 182 -30.00 -16.93 -12.07
C PHE A 182 -28.65 -16.84 -12.78
N PHE A 183 -28.55 -16.07 -13.87
CA PHE A 183 -27.28 -15.98 -14.61
C PHE A 183 -26.18 -15.28 -13.83
N LEU A 184 -26.51 -14.23 -13.08
CA LEU A 184 -25.55 -13.55 -12.21
C LEU A 184 -25.01 -14.50 -11.15
N LEU A 185 -25.88 -15.30 -10.54
CA LEU A 185 -25.53 -16.26 -9.51
C LEU A 185 -24.65 -17.39 -10.05
N VAL A 186 -25.03 -18.02 -11.16
CA VAL A 186 -24.27 -19.10 -11.79
C VAL A 186 -22.90 -18.60 -12.27
N ALA A 187 -22.83 -17.43 -12.91
CA ALA A 187 -21.56 -16.85 -13.37
C ALA A 187 -20.62 -16.51 -12.20
N ASN A 188 -21.13 -15.92 -11.13
CA ASN A 188 -20.32 -15.59 -9.94
C ASN A 188 -19.77 -16.83 -9.25
N ARG A 189 -20.60 -17.86 -9.06
CA ARG A 189 -20.19 -19.12 -8.44
C ARG A 189 -19.19 -19.88 -9.31
N TYR A 190 -19.36 -19.87 -10.63
CA TYR A 190 -18.40 -20.48 -11.54
C TYR A 190 -17.05 -19.74 -11.53
N ASN A 191 -17.04 -18.40 -11.45
CA ASN A 191 -15.80 -17.65 -11.28
C ASN A 191 -15.05 -18.03 -10.00
N ARG A 192 -15.77 -18.32 -8.90
CA ARG A 192 -15.19 -18.81 -7.64
C ARG A 192 -14.63 -20.23 -7.80
N LEU A 193 -15.37 -21.12 -8.47
CA LEU A 193 -14.91 -22.46 -8.81
C LEU A 193 -13.62 -22.42 -9.64
N ILE A 194 -13.53 -21.56 -10.67
CA ILE A 194 -12.31 -21.43 -11.49
C ILE A 194 -11.11 -21.04 -10.61
N ARG A 195 -11.28 -20.08 -9.68
CA ARG A 195 -10.19 -19.68 -8.76
C ARG A 195 -9.77 -20.86 -7.87
N HIS A 196 -10.73 -21.54 -7.28
CA HIS A 196 -10.45 -22.72 -6.45
C HIS A 196 -9.71 -23.83 -7.21
N VAL A 197 -10.16 -24.16 -8.43
CA VAL A 197 -9.49 -25.17 -9.27
C VAL A 197 -8.10 -24.69 -9.70
N SER A 198 -7.93 -23.39 -9.96
CA SER A 198 -6.63 -22.79 -10.25
C SER A 198 -5.67 -22.94 -9.06
N ASP A 199 -6.13 -22.73 -7.83
CA ASP A 199 -5.33 -22.90 -6.63
C ASP A 199 -4.90 -24.36 -6.47
N LEU A 200 -5.84 -25.31 -6.58
CA LEU A 200 -5.56 -26.75 -6.55
C LEU A 200 -4.58 -27.18 -7.65
N PHE A 201 -4.72 -26.62 -8.85
CA PHE A 201 -3.81 -26.89 -9.96
C PHE A 201 -2.39 -26.43 -9.63
N PHE A 202 -2.21 -25.22 -9.10
CA PHE A 202 -0.86 -24.72 -8.78
C PHE A 202 -0.25 -25.37 -7.54
N GLU A 203 -1.07 -25.90 -6.63
CA GLU A 203 -0.60 -26.77 -5.55
C GLU A 203 -0.10 -28.12 -6.08
N ALA A 204 -0.82 -28.74 -7.02
CA ALA A 204 -0.45 -30.01 -7.63
C ALA A 204 0.70 -29.89 -8.65
N HIS A 205 0.77 -28.74 -9.34
CA HIS A 205 1.71 -28.45 -10.43
C HIS A 205 2.42 -27.10 -10.24
N PRO A 206 3.23 -26.94 -9.18
CA PRO A 206 3.96 -25.69 -8.92
C PRO A 206 4.93 -25.30 -10.05
N GLU A 207 5.35 -26.27 -10.89
CA GLU A 207 6.19 -26.05 -12.07
C GLU A 207 5.53 -25.19 -13.16
N TYR A 208 4.21 -25.05 -13.14
CA TYR A 208 3.45 -24.27 -14.11
C TYR A 208 3.09 -22.86 -13.59
N ILE A 209 3.47 -22.49 -12.36
CA ILE A 209 3.28 -21.13 -11.82
C ILE A 209 3.98 -20.09 -12.72
N GLY A 210 3.24 -19.06 -13.12
CA GLY A 210 3.73 -18.01 -14.03
C GLY A 210 3.76 -18.40 -15.51
N LYS A 211 3.51 -19.68 -15.86
CA LYS A 211 3.46 -20.17 -17.26
C LYS A 211 2.06 -20.25 -17.86
N VAL A 212 1.06 -20.36 -17.00
CA VAL A 212 -0.35 -20.45 -17.38
C VAL A 212 -1.19 -19.61 -16.41
N LYS A 213 -2.34 -19.14 -16.88
CA LYS A 213 -3.27 -18.33 -16.11
C LYS A 213 -4.70 -18.76 -16.42
N TYR A 214 -5.49 -19.02 -15.38
CA TYR A 214 -6.94 -19.15 -15.48
C TYR A 214 -7.60 -17.75 -15.42
N ASP A 215 -8.40 -17.39 -16.42
CA ASP A 215 -9.22 -16.18 -16.38
C ASP A 215 -10.62 -16.50 -15.82
N ALA A 216 -10.80 -16.20 -14.53
CA ALA A 216 -12.05 -16.40 -13.80
C ALA A 216 -13.06 -15.26 -14.04
N LEU A 217 -13.44 -15.04 -15.31
CA LEU A 217 -14.29 -13.92 -15.71
C LEU A 217 -15.47 -14.33 -16.61
N ASN A 218 -16.59 -14.65 -15.97
CA ASN A 218 -17.91 -14.81 -16.56
C ASN A 218 -18.80 -13.66 -16.10
N ASN A 219 -19.34 -12.89 -17.06
CA ASN A 219 -20.27 -11.79 -16.83
C ASN A 219 -21.16 -11.56 -18.07
N ALA A 220 -22.07 -10.60 -17.99
CA ALA A 220 -22.91 -10.23 -19.13
C ALA A 220 -22.05 -9.77 -20.31
N LYS A 221 -22.35 -10.27 -21.51
CA LYS A 221 -21.63 -9.93 -22.75
C LYS A 221 -20.14 -10.29 -22.74
N ARG A 222 -19.70 -11.26 -21.94
CA ARG A 222 -18.38 -11.87 -22.12
C ARG A 222 -18.30 -12.52 -23.50
N VAL A 223 -17.20 -12.34 -24.21
CA VAL A 223 -16.99 -12.90 -25.55
C VAL A 223 -15.75 -13.75 -25.63
N PHE A 224 -15.84 -14.85 -26.38
CA PHE A 224 -14.74 -15.76 -26.70
C PHE A 224 -14.57 -15.79 -28.22
N LYS A 225 -13.36 -16.05 -28.73
CA LYS A 225 -13.18 -16.26 -30.18
C LYS A 225 -14.08 -17.41 -30.62
N CYS A 226 -14.75 -17.23 -31.75
CA CYS A 226 -15.60 -18.26 -32.31
C CYS A 226 -14.77 -19.45 -32.78
N ILE A 227 -15.36 -20.65 -32.82
CA ILE A 227 -14.76 -21.81 -33.50
C ILE A 227 -14.39 -21.44 -34.94
N LEU A 228 -13.24 -21.90 -35.43
CA LEU A 228 -12.64 -21.55 -36.71
C LEU A 228 -12.28 -20.07 -36.92
N SER A 229 -12.44 -19.19 -35.91
CA SER A 229 -11.95 -17.81 -36.01
C SER A 229 -10.42 -17.77 -35.99
N ILE A 230 -9.83 -16.87 -36.78
CA ILE A 230 -8.39 -16.64 -36.83
C ILE A 230 -7.93 -15.77 -35.66
N HIS A 231 -6.83 -16.13 -35.02
CA HIS A 231 -6.25 -15.36 -33.93
C HIS A 231 -5.82 -13.95 -34.37
N LYS A 232 -6.02 -12.96 -33.49
CA LYS A 232 -5.76 -11.52 -33.73
C LYS A 232 -4.38 -11.17 -34.30
N LYS A 233 -3.36 -11.99 -34.04
CA LYS A 233 -1.98 -11.76 -34.50
C LYS A 233 -1.27 -13.00 -35.02
N LEU A 234 -1.73 -14.19 -34.64
CA LEU A 234 -1.02 -15.45 -34.92
C LEU A 234 -1.67 -16.12 -36.13
N PRO A 235 -0.95 -16.99 -36.86
CA PRO A 235 -1.47 -17.67 -38.04
C PRO A 235 -2.34 -18.89 -37.67
N TYR A 236 -2.93 -18.91 -36.47
CA TYR A 236 -3.73 -20.03 -35.96
C TYR A 236 -5.22 -19.69 -36.00
N ALA A 237 -6.03 -20.63 -36.45
CA ALA A 237 -7.48 -20.61 -36.23
C ALA A 237 -7.83 -21.29 -34.91
N VAL A 238 -9.02 -21.01 -34.40
CA VAL A 238 -9.58 -21.67 -33.22
C VAL A 238 -10.05 -23.05 -33.64
N THR A 239 -9.48 -24.11 -33.07
CA THR A 239 -9.76 -25.50 -33.45
C THR A 239 -10.24 -26.34 -32.26
N PRO A 240 -11.06 -27.38 -32.49
CA PRO A 240 -11.48 -28.27 -31.43
C PRO A 240 -10.31 -29.09 -30.87
N LEU A 241 -10.34 -29.35 -29.57
CA LEU A 241 -9.43 -30.28 -28.90
C LEU A 241 -10.24 -31.44 -28.31
N ASN A 242 -9.62 -32.63 -28.25
CA ASN A 242 -10.23 -33.77 -27.58
C ASN A 242 -10.19 -33.56 -26.06
N ARG A 243 -11.36 -33.53 -25.40
CA ARG A 243 -11.46 -33.32 -23.95
C ARG A 243 -10.76 -34.41 -23.13
N ASP A 244 -10.67 -35.63 -23.66
CA ASP A 244 -10.04 -36.78 -22.99
C ASP A 244 -8.54 -36.90 -23.26
N ALA A 245 -8.04 -36.19 -24.26
CA ALA A 245 -6.65 -36.19 -24.68
C ALA A 245 -6.31 -34.80 -25.23
N ILE A 246 -6.23 -33.81 -24.33
CA ILE A 246 -6.01 -32.41 -24.68
C ILE A 246 -4.57 -32.26 -25.16
N GLU A 247 -4.42 -31.99 -26.45
CA GLU A 247 -3.13 -31.75 -27.10
C GLU A 247 -3.30 -30.71 -28.21
N ILE A 248 -2.54 -29.62 -28.12
CA ILE A 248 -2.45 -28.56 -29.12
C ILE A 248 -1.55 -29.02 -30.27
N ASP A 249 -2.14 -29.17 -31.44
CA ASP A 249 -1.41 -29.34 -32.69
C ASP A 249 -1.36 -28.00 -33.46
N PHE A 250 -0.23 -27.30 -33.36
CA PHE A 250 -0.01 -26.03 -34.06
C PHE A 250 -0.03 -26.16 -35.58
N GLY A 251 0.33 -27.33 -36.12
CA GLY A 251 0.30 -27.60 -37.56
C GLY A 251 -1.14 -27.65 -38.07
N ARG A 252 -2.01 -28.40 -37.37
CA ARG A 252 -3.44 -28.51 -37.69
C ARG A 252 -4.20 -27.22 -37.45
N ALA A 253 -3.79 -26.41 -36.48
CA ALA A 253 -4.41 -25.11 -36.20
C ALA A 253 -4.00 -23.99 -37.17
N ARG A 254 -2.92 -24.16 -37.94
CA ARG A 254 -2.40 -23.10 -38.82
C ARG A 254 -3.25 -22.96 -40.09
N VAL A 255 -3.61 -21.73 -40.45
CA VAL A 255 -4.32 -21.46 -41.71
C VAL A 255 -3.39 -21.56 -42.94
N PRO A 256 -3.87 -22.08 -44.09
CA PRO A 256 -5.22 -22.60 -44.35
C PRO A 256 -5.48 -23.96 -43.69
N LEU A 257 -6.69 -24.14 -43.15
CA LEU A 257 -7.07 -25.38 -42.45
C LEU A 257 -7.36 -26.53 -43.43
N ALA A 258 -6.92 -27.73 -43.06
CA ALA A 258 -7.24 -28.98 -43.74
C ALA A 258 -8.71 -29.40 -43.51
N ASP A 259 -9.25 -30.19 -44.45
CA ASP A 259 -10.67 -30.56 -44.46
C ASP A 259 -11.07 -31.46 -43.28
N ASP A 260 -10.15 -32.24 -42.74
CA ASP A 260 -10.35 -33.06 -41.55
C ASP A 260 -10.57 -32.19 -40.29
N VAL A 261 -9.80 -31.11 -40.12
CA VAL A 261 -9.97 -30.15 -39.01
C VAL A 261 -11.33 -29.46 -39.08
N ILE A 262 -11.80 -29.15 -40.30
CA ILE A 262 -13.13 -28.56 -40.53
C ILE A 262 -14.23 -29.58 -40.24
N ALA A 263 -14.05 -30.84 -40.62
CA ALA A 263 -14.99 -31.91 -40.29
C ALA A 263 -15.10 -32.11 -38.77
N GLU A 264 -13.97 -32.11 -38.03
CA GLU A 264 -13.97 -32.16 -36.56
C GLU A 264 -14.69 -30.95 -35.95
N ALA A 265 -14.45 -29.75 -36.48
CA ALA A 265 -15.11 -28.53 -36.01
C ALA A 265 -16.62 -28.53 -36.27
N ARG A 266 -17.12 -29.24 -37.29
CA ARG A 266 -18.56 -29.39 -37.56
C ARG A 266 -19.29 -30.20 -36.48
N GLU A 267 -18.60 -31.20 -35.93
CA GLU A 267 -19.11 -32.07 -34.86
C GLU A 267 -18.92 -31.45 -33.46
N TRP A 268 -18.07 -30.43 -33.32
CA TRP A 268 -17.85 -29.73 -32.06
C TRP A 268 -19.14 -29.04 -31.56
N TYR A 269 -19.38 -29.15 -30.24
CA TYR A 269 -20.52 -28.52 -29.56
C TYR A 269 -21.90 -29.00 -30.06
N SER A 270 -21.98 -30.22 -30.59
CA SER A 270 -23.19 -30.82 -31.15
C SER A 270 -24.08 -31.54 -30.14
N SER A 271 -23.56 -31.82 -28.95
CA SER A 271 -24.23 -32.61 -27.91
C SER A 271 -23.93 -32.11 -26.50
N PHE A 272 -24.78 -32.51 -25.56
CA PHE A 272 -24.64 -32.31 -24.13
C PHE A 272 -25.55 -33.29 -23.40
N ASP A 273 -25.31 -33.51 -22.11
CA ASP A 273 -26.16 -34.37 -21.29
C ASP A 273 -26.95 -33.53 -20.27
N THR A 274 -28.28 -33.52 -20.42
CA THR A 274 -29.19 -32.84 -19.50
C THR A 274 -29.09 -33.34 -18.05
N ALA A 275 -28.67 -34.59 -17.84
CA ALA A 275 -28.50 -35.16 -16.51
C ALA A 275 -27.37 -34.49 -15.71
N GLU A 276 -26.40 -33.86 -16.39
CA GLU A 276 -25.27 -33.16 -15.76
C GLU A 276 -25.64 -31.78 -15.19
N ARG A 277 -26.85 -31.28 -15.50
CA ARG A 277 -27.35 -30.02 -14.95
C ARG A 277 -27.37 -30.01 -13.42
N GLU A 278 -27.93 -31.05 -12.82
CA GLU A 278 -28.09 -31.14 -11.37
C GLU A 278 -26.72 -31.27 -10.66
N PRO A 279 -25.79 -32.14 -11.11
CA PRO A 279 -24.40 -32.14 -10.67
C PRO A 279 -23.72 -30.77 -10.78
N LEU A 280 -23.89 -30.07 -11.91
CA LEU A 280 -23.31 -28.74 -12.11
C LEU A 280 -23.82 -27.73 -11.08
N LEU A 281 -25.14 -27.61 -10.91
CA LEU A 281 -25.73 -26.66 -9.97
C LEU A 281 -25.32 -26.97 -8.54
N ARG A 282 -25.32 -28.26 -8.15
CA ARG A 282 -24.86 -28.70 -6.83
C ARG A 282 -23.39 -28.38 -6.59
N LEU A 283 -22.54 -28.52 -7.61
CA LEU A 283 -21.14 -28.14 -7.51
C LEU A 283 -21.00 -26.63 -7.30
N LEU A 284 -21.73 -25.82 -8.07
CA LEU A 284 -21.72 -24.36 -7.95
C LEU A 284 -22.27 -23.87 -6.61
N ASP A 285 -23.26 -24.55 -6.02
CA ASP A 285 -23.81 -24.23 -4.70
C ASP A 285 -22.73 -24.29 -3.59
N ARG A 286 -21.72 -25.18 -3.73
CA ARG A 286 -20.58 -25.24 -2.79
C ARG A 286 -19.73 -23.97 -2.79
N PHE A 287 -19.84 -23.17 -3.86
CA PHE A 287 -19.14 -21.89 -4.02
C PHE A 287 -20.08 -20.69 -3.86
N GLN A 288 -21.19 -20.88 -3.14
CA GLN A 288 -22.01 -19.77 -2.68
C GLN A 288 -21.18 -18.83 -1.81
N PRO A 289 -21.27 -17.50 -1.98
CA PRO A 289 -20.68 -16.56 -1.04
C PRO A 289 -21.23 -16.81 0.36
N THR A 290 -20.36 -16.85 1.38
CA THR A 290 -20.84 -16.93 2.76
C THR A 290 -21.57 -15.63 3.12
N GLU A 291 -22.45 -15.66 4.13
CA GLU A 291 -23.10 -14.44 4.62
C GLU A 291 -22.05 -13.44 5.11
N ASP A 292 -20.98 -13.92 5.76
CA ASP A 292 -19.83 -13.12 6.15
C ASP A 292 -19.04 -12.55 4.97
N GLU A 293 -18.88 -13.26 3.85
CA GLU A 293 -18.22 -12.74 2.63
C GLU A 293 -19.12 -11.79 1.83
N THR A 294 -20.43 -12.00 1.87
CA THR A 294 -21.40 -11.09 1.26
C THR A 294 -21.47 -9.81 2.08
N ARG A 295 -21.42 -9.95 3.42
CA ARG A 295 -21.24 -8.85 4.37
C ARG A 295 -19.88 -8.20 4.23
N GLU A 296 -18.78 -8.94 4.05
CA GLU A 296 -17.43 -8.41 3.82
C GLU A 296 -17.24 -7.80 2.43
N LYS A 297 -17.96 -8.25 1.41
CA LYS A 297 -17.98 -7.62 0.08
C LYS A 297 -18.84 -6.37 0.12
N ALA A 298 -20.01 -6.42 0.75
CA ALA A 298 -20.83 -5.24 1.02
C ALA A 298 -20.06 -4.24 1.89
N GLU A 299 -19.31 -4.71 2.89
CA GLU A 299 -18.43 -3.96 3.77
C GLU A 299 -17.13 -3.55 3.10
N ARG A 300 -16.56 -4.29 2.13
CA ARG A 300 -15.40 -3.85 1.31
C ARG A 300 -15.84 -2.75 0.34
N GLU A 301 -17.02 -2.90 -0.27
CA GLU A 301 -17.67 -1.83 -1.03
C GLU A 301 -18.04 -0.64 -0.12
N PHE A 302 -18.25 -0.87 1.19
CA PHE A 302 -18.46 0.18 2.22
C PHE A 302 -17.16 0.77 2.82
N ARG A 303 -16.08 0.00 2.92
CA ARG A 303 -14.84 0.32 3.65
C ARG A 303 -13.89 1.22 2.85
N ASP A 304 -14.07 1.32 1.53
CA ASP A 304 -13.23 2.15 0.66
C ASP A 304 -13.74 3.59 0.47
N ILE A 305 -14.91 3.95 1.02
CA ILE A 305 -15.40 5.33 1.00
C ILE A 305 -14.87 6.05 2.23
N TRP A 306 -13.74 6.73 2.04
CA TRP A 306 -13.10 7.55 3.06
C TRP A 306 -14.12 8.50 3.73
N ARG A 307 -14.26 8.40 5.05
CA ARG A 307 -15.12 9.26 5.88
C ARG A 307 -14.25 10.03 6.88
N SER A 308 -14.48 11.32 6.98
CA SER A 308 -13.83 12.17 7.97
C SER A 308 -14.16 11.68 9.38
N PRO A 309 -13.16 11.52 10.28
CA PRO A 309 -13.38 11.10 11.67
C PRO A 309 -14.04 12.21 12.52
N PHE A 310 -14.13 13.43 12.00
CA PHE A 310 -14.81 14.57 12.62
C PHE A 310 -15.83 15.16 11.65
N LYS A 311 -16.96 15.65 12.17
CA LYS A 311 -17.98 16.33 11.39
C LYS A 311 -17.46 17.70 10.92
N VAL A 312 -17.32 17.88 9.62
CA VAL A 312 -16.91 19.17 9.03
C VAL A 312 -18.08 20.14 9.01
N ASP A 313 -17.89 21.33 9.60
CA ASP A 313 -18.90 22.39 9.64
C ASP A 313 -19.22 22.95 8.23
N GLN A 314 -20.48 23.32 7.98
CA GLN A 314 -20.93 23.88 6.71
C GLN A 314 -20.15 25.13 6.28
N LYS A 315 -19.62 25.93 7.23
CA LYS A 315 -18.80 27.12 6.93
C LYS A 315 -17.53 26.79 6.12
N TYR A 316 -17.11 25.53 6.14
CA TYR A 316 -15.93 25.02 5.43
C TYR A 316 -16.27 24.31 4.13
N PHE A 317 -17.53 24.27 3.73
CA PHE A 317 -17.93 23.58 2.51
C PHE A 317 -17.41 24.31 1.27
N PRO A 318 -16.96 23.57 0.24
CA PRO A 318 -16.47 24.19 -0.99
C PRO A 318 -17.60 24.91 -1.73
N PRO A 319 -17.26 25.87 -2.61
CA PRO A 319 -18.25 26.67 -3.34
C PRO A 319 -19.34 25.86 -4.04
N CYS A 320 -19.04 24.65 -4.53
CA CYS A 320 -20.04 23.78 -5.15
C CYS A 320 -21.12 23.30 -4.17
N MET A 321 -20.73 22.88 -2.97
CA MET A 321 -21.67 22.39 -1.95
C MET A 321 -22.43 23.56 -1.33
N ALA A 322 -21.75 24.68 -1.08
CA ALA A 322 -22.38 25.91 -0.63
C ALA A 322 -23.46 26.39 -1.63
N ASN A 323 -23.22 26.29 -2.94
CA ASN A 323 -24.23 26.66 -3.94
C ASN A 323 -25.39 25.67 -4.00
N ILE A 324 -25.15 24.36 -3.91
CA ILE A 324 -26.23 23.35 -3.85
C ILE A 324 -27.15 23.63 -2.65
N ILE A 325 -26.56 24.00 -1.50
CA ILE A 325 -27.30 24.32 -0.28
C ILE A 325 -28.06 25.64 -0.43
N ASN A 326 -27.43 26.70 -0.93
CA ASN A 326 -27.99 28.06 -0.86
C ASN A 326 -28.82 28.49 -2.08
N VAL A 327 -28.70 27.81 -3.23
CA VAL A 327 -29.36 28.20 -4.48
C VAL A 327 -30.47 27.22 -4.83
N ALA A 328 -31.71 27.71 -4.99
CA ALA A 328 -32.82 26.90 -5.45
C ALA A 328 -32.63 26.48 -6.92
N ASN A 329 -32.78 25.19 -7.22
CA ASN A 329 -32.75 24.65 -8.57
C ASN A 329 -34.11 24.05 -8.91
N ASN A 330 -34.93 24.81 -9.64
CA ASN A 330 -36.28 24.37 -10.05
C ASN A 330 -36.29 23.71 -11.44
N GLY A 331 -35.13 23.63 -12.12
CA GLY A 331 -34.97 23.06 -13.46
C GLY A 331 -34.36 21.66 -13.48
N GLU A 332 -33.60 21.32 -14.53
CA GLU A 332 -32.93 20.03 -14.65
C GLU A 332 -31.81 19.84 -13.59
N GLY A 333 -31.60 18.61 -13.12
CA GLY A 333 -30.46 18.25 -12.26
C GLY A 333 -30.70 18.24 -10.75
N LYS A 334 -31.94 18.37 -10.28
CA LYS A 334 -32.35 18.24 -8.86
C LYS A 334 -31.86 16.94 -8.21
N THR A 335 -32.05 15.81 -8.91
CA THR A 335 -31.57 14.48 -8.52
C THR A 335 -30.05 14.43 -8.33
N ARG A 336 -29.31 15.12 -9.21
CA ARG A 336 -27.84 15.18 -9.15
C ARG A 336 -27.36 16.03 -7.99
N PHE A 337 -28.05 17.13 -7.68
CA PHE A 337 -27.74 17.98 -6.51
C PHE A 337 -27.90 17.18 -5.21
N ALA A 338 -29.02 16.46 -5.07
CA ALA A 338 -29.27 15.59 -3.92
C ALA A 338 -28.22 14.48 -3.80
N ALA A 339 -27.87 13.81 -4.91
CA ALA A 339 -26.87 12.75 -4.93
C ALA A 339 -25.44 13.25 -4.57
N VAL A 340 -24.99 14.35 -5.17
CA VAL A 340 -23.67 14.95 -4.90
C VAL A 340 -23.57 15.42 -3.45
N LEU A 341 -24.63 16.04 -2.92
CA LEU A 341 -24.64 16.48 -1.53
C LEU A 341 -24.64 15.29 -0.56
N SER A 342 -25.44 14.25 -0.83
CA SER A 342 -25.51 13.04 0.00
C SER A 342 -24.16 12.33 0.11
N THR A 343 -23.47 12.13 -1.02
CA THR A 343 -22.14 11.51 -1.04
C THR A 343 -21.09 12.37 -0.33
N PHE A 344 -21.15 13.69 -0.47
CA PHE A 344 -20.23 14.62 0.20
C PHE A 344 -20.42 14.64 1.72
N LEU A 345 -21.66 14.75 2.22
CA LEU A 345 -21.96 14.83 3.65
C LEU A 345 -21.48 13.58 4.41
N TYR A 346 -21.69 12.40 3.82
CA TYR A 346 -21.14 11.15 4.38
C TYR A 346 -19.63 11.25 4.58
N GLN A 347 -18.89 11.62 3.53
CA GLN A 347 -17.43 11.71 3.59
C GLN A 347 -16.93 12.84 4.50
N MET A 348 -17.76 13.84 4.80
CA MET A 348 -17.48 14.93 5.74
C MET A 348 -17.83 14.61 7.19
N GLY A 349 -18.18 13.36 7.51
CA GLY A 349 -18.43 12.92 8.88
C GLY A 349 -19.79 13.37 9.44
N TRP A 350 -20.74 13.76 8.59
CA TRP A 350 -22.11 14.02 9.03
C TRP A 350 -22.83 12.71 9.37
N SER A 351 -23.66 12.71 10.41
CA SER A 351 -24.55 11.59 10.72
C SER A 351 -25.63 11.43 9.65
N GLU A 352 -26.20 10.23 9.52
CA GLU A 352 -27.29 9.96 8.57
C GLU A 352 -28.46 10.93 8.79
N ASP A 353 -28.81 11.20 10.05
CA ASP A 353 -29.95 12.04 10.41
C ASP A 353 -29.75 13.51 10.03
N GLU A 354 -28.59 14.07 10.36
CA GLU A 354 -28.28 15.46 10.05
C GLU A 354 -28.11 15.68 8.54
N ALA A 355 -27.53 14.70 7.85
CA ALA A 355 -27.39 14.74 6.41
C ALA A 355 -28.76 14.60 5.71
N TRP A 356 -29.62 13.70 6.20
CA TRP A 356 -30.97 13.52 5.68
C TRP A 356 -31.81 14.79 5.84
N ALA A 357 -31.80 15.40 7.03
CA ALA A 357 -32.54 16.63 7.28
C ALA A 357 -32.14 17.75 6.30
N LEU A 358 -30.85 17.90 6.03
CA LEU A 358 -30.34 18.90 5.09
C LEU A 358 -30.72 18.56 3.63
N VAL A 359 -30.52 17.32 3.20
CA VAL A 359 -30.79 16.88 1.82
C VAL A 359 -32.29 16.90 1.52
N SER A 360 -33.13 16.43 2.44
CA SER A 360 -34.59 16.47 2.32
C SER A 360 -35.09 17.92 2.21
N HIS A 361 -34.63 18.82 3.09
CA HIS A 361 -35.00 20.23 3.02
C HIS A 361 -34.66 20.89 1.66
N ILE A 362 -33.46 20.64 1.14
CA ILE A 362 -33.03 21.17 -0.16
C ILE A 362 -33.82 20.56 -1.31
N SER A 363 -34.16 19.28 -1.20
CA SER A 363 -34.89 18.54 -2.23
C SER A 363 -36.37 18.93 -2.29
N ASP A 364 -37.01 19.17 -1.15
CA ASP A 364 -38.35 19.71 -1.05
C ASP A 364 -38.42 21.12 -1.65
N ARG A 365 -37.45 21.99 -1.32
CA ARG A 365 -37.33 23.33 -1.91
C ARG A 365 -37.25 23.27 -3.44
N ASN A 366 -36.56 22.27 -3.97
CA ASN A 366 -36.37 22.10 -5.40
C ASN A 366 -37.52 21.31 -6.06
N GLY A 367 -38.44 20.71 -5.30
CA GLY A 367 -39.53 19.87 -5.82
C GLY A 367 -39.04 18.53 -6.39
N LEU A 368 -38.34 17.74 -5.58
CA LEU A 368 -37.84 16.40 -5.91
C LEU A 368 -38.56 15.32 -5.08
N ASP A 369 -39.41 14.53 -5.72
CA ASP A 369 -40.34 13.61 -5.04
C ASP A 369 -39.72 12.26 -4.62
N ASN A 370 -38.52 11.91 -5.12
CA ASN A 370 -37.86 10.61 -4.89
C ASN A 370 -36.55 10.72 -4.09
N THR A 371 -36.44 11.74 -3.24
CA THR A 371 -35.25 12.04 -2.43
C THR A 371 -34.83 10.88 -1.53
N ASP A 372 -35.78 10.17 -0.93
CA ASP A 372 -35.55 9.02 -0.05
C ASP A 372 -34.71 7.93 -0.76
N HIS A 373 -35.06 7.61 -2.00
CA HIS A 373 -34.38 6.62 -2.82
C HIS A 373 -32.98 7.10 -3.23
N ILE A 374 -32.84 8.37 -3.59
CA ILE A 374 -31.56 8.96 -4.01
C ILE A 374 -30.58 8.97 -2.84
N PHE A 375 -30.99 9.51 -1.69
CA PHE A 375 -30.17 9.54 -0.50
C PHE A 375 -29.79 8.12 -0.07
N GLY A 376 -30.75 7.19 -0.02
CA GLY A 376 -30.51 5.79 0.32
C GLY A 376 -29.57 5.07 -0.66
N SER A 377 -29.54 5.47 -1.93
CA SER A 377 -28.61 4.92 -2.93
C SER A 377 -27.22 5.57 -2.94
N CYS A 378 -27.05 6.73 -2.30
CA CYS A 378 -25.83 7.55 -2.40
C CYS A 378 -25.08 7.71 -1.06
N PHE A 379 -25.77 7.99 0.04
CA PHE A 379 -25.16 8.24 1.35
C PHE A 379 -24.45 6.99 1.85
N GLY A 380 -23.12 7.07 2.02
CA GLY A 380 -22.30 5.93 2.44
C GLY A 380 -22.14 4.79 1.43
N ARG A 381 -22.67 4.94 0.22
CA ARG A 381 -22.67 3.89 -0.82
C ARG A 381 -21.88 4.24 -2.07
N ILE A 382 -21.63 5.54 -2.31
CA ILE A 382 -20.88 6.02 -3.47
C ILE A 382 -19.94 7.15 -3.01
N ASN A 383 -18.71 7.18 -3.53
CA ASN A 383 -17.78 8.29 -3.30
C ASN A 383 -18.32 9.61 -3.86
N CYS A 384 -18.11 10.71 -3.14
CA CYS A 384 -18.34 12.05 -3.63
C CYS A 384 -17.52 12.25 -4.91
N PRO A 385 -18.15 12.71 -6.01
CA PRO A 385 -17.49 12.83 -7.29
C PRO A 385 -16.31 13.80 -7.23
N SER A 386 -15.27 13.52 -8.04
CA SER A 386 -14.14 14.43 -8.21
C SER A 386 -14.58 15.78 -8.80
N CYS A 387 -13.75 16.81 -8.63
CA CYS A 387 -13.99 18.11 -9.25
C CYS A 387 -14.09 17.99 -10.78
N SER A 388 -13.32 17.08 -11.42
CA SER A 388 -13.43 16.80 -12.85
C SER A 388 -14.78 16.19 -13.23
N THR A 389 -15.32 15.29 -12.40
CA THR A 389 -16.63 14.65 -12.62
C THR A 389 -17.76 15.67 -12.45
N ILE A 390 -17.69 16.52 -11.42
CA ILE A 390 -18.64 17.62 -11.20
C ILE A 390 -18.60 18.62 -12.37
N GLN A 391 -17.42 18.86 -12.94
CA GLN A 391 -17.24 19.70 -14.13
C GLN A 391 -17.45 18.95 -15.45
N GLY A 392 -17.93 17.69 -15.43
CA GLY A 392 -18.25 16.92 -16.61
C GLY A 392 -19.63 17.26 -17.19
N ASP A 393 -19.78 17.10 -18.51
CA ASP A 393 -21.07 17.20 -19.19
C ASP A 393 -21.86 15.91 -18.97
N GLY A 394 -22.66 15.86 -17.91
CA GLY A 394 -23.56 14.73 -17.61
C GLY A 394 -25.00 15.05 -17.99
N ALA A 395 -25.70 14.11 -18.63
CA ALA A 395 -27.15 14.19 -18.87
C ALA A 395 -27.89 13.21 -17.94
N GLY A 396 -28.42 13.71 -16.83
CA GLY A 396 -29.24 12.92 -15.89
C GLY A 396 -28.46 12.09 -14.86
N TYR A 397 -29.18 11.60 -13.84
CA TYR A 397 -28.66 10.65 -12.83
C TYR A 397 -28.65 9.22 -13.42
N PRO A 398 -27.64 8.37 -13.17
CA PRO A 398 -26.65 8.43 -12.08
C PRO A 398 -25.40 9.28 -12.36
N HIS A 399 -25.27 9.92 -13.52
CA HIS A 399 -24.12 10.80 -13.79
C HIS A 399 -24.15 12.04 -12.89
N LEU A 400 -23.08 12.26 -12.12
CA LEU A 400 -23.00 13.35 -11.13
C LEU A 400 -22.37 14.65 -11.66
N GLY A 401 -22.30 14.81 -12.99
CA GLY A 401 -21.82 16.04 -13.63
C GLY A 401 -22.80 17.18 -13.44
N LEU A 402 -22.31 18.35 -13.02
CA LEU A 402 -23.08 19.56 -12.75
C LEU A 402 -22.71 20.72 -13.69
N ARG A 403 -21.90 20.47 -14.73
CA ARG A 403 -21.53 21.49 -15.72
C ARG A 403 -22.78 22.04 -16.41
N GLY A 404 -22.86 23.36 -16.52
CA GLY A 404 -24.03 24.06 -17.08
C GLY A 404 -25.19 24.29 -16.09
N LEU A 405 -25.19 23.67 -14.91
CA LEU A 405 -26.23 23.84 -13.88
C LEU A 405 -25.94 24.95 -12.87
N GLY A 406 -24.85 25.70 -13.05
CA GLY A 406 -24.46 26.81 -12.17
C GLY A 406 -23.96 26.41 -10.78
N ALA A 407 -23.88 25.11 -10.47
CA ALA A 407 -23.53 24.62 -9.13
C ALA A 407 -22.07 24.90 -8.74
N CYS A 408 -21.10 24.74 -9.65
CA CYS A 408 -19.69 24.84 -9.32
C CYS A 408 -18.99 25.98 -10.05
N LYS A 409 -18.54 26.99 -9.30
CA LYS A 409 -17.56 28.00 -9.71
C LYS A 409 -16.30 27.79 -8.86
N PRO A 410 -15.23 27.17 -9.41
CA PRO A 410 -14.04 26.85 -8.61
C PRO A 410 -13.38 28.10 -8.02
N ALA A 411 -13.03 28.04 -6.74
CA ALA A 411 -12.15 29.02 -6.09
C ALA A 411 -10.67 28.63 -6.29
N ASP A 412 -9.75 29.56 -6.09
CA ASP A 412 -8.30 29.35 -6.27
C ASP A 412 -7.75 28.20 -5.39
N GLU A 413 -8.40 27.92 -4.25
CA GLU A 413 -8.01 26.83 -3.34
C GLU A 413 -8.66 25.46 -3.65
N CYS A 414 -9.45 25.33 -4.73
CA CYS A 414 -10.10 24.06 -5.09
C CYS A 414 -9.09 23.00 -5.58
N GLY A 415 -9.15 21.80 -4.98
CA GLY A 415 -8.32 20.64 -5.31
C GLY A 415 -8.90 19.70 -6.37
N ARG A 416 -8.43 18.44 -6.40
CA ARG A 416 -8.94 17.40 -7.32
C ARG A 416 -10.32 16.88 -6.90
N TRP A 417 -10.67 17.01 -5.62
CA TRP A 417 -11.91 16.50 -5.03
C TRP A 417 -12.51 17.52 -4.04
N PRO A 418 -13.84 17.69 -3.95
CA PRO A 418 -14.47 18.67 -3.06
C PRO A 418 -14.15 18.48 -1.58
N GLY A 419 -13.96 17.23 -1.13
CA GLY A 419 -13.61 16.97 0.27
C GLY A 419 -12.21 17.43 0.65
N ASP A 420 -11.26 17.50 -0.29
CA ASP A 420 -9.93 18.07 -0.04
C ASP A 420 -10.03 19.52 0.46
N TYR A 421 -10.99 20.30 -0.08
CA TYR A 421 -11.23 21.67 0.35
C TYR A 421 -11.72 21.70 1.80
N ALA A 422 -12.81 20.99 2.10
CA ALA A 422 -13.49 21.09 3.40
C ALA A 422 -12.67 20.52 4.56
N VAL A 423 -11.98 19.39 4.34
CA VAL A 423 -11.14 18.72 5.34
C VAL A 423 -9.93 19.57 5.70
N SER A 424 -9.40 20.31 4.73
CA SER A 424 -8.23 21.14 4.93
C SER A 424 -8.46 22.29 5.93
N TYR A 425 -9.66 22.87 5.98
CA TYR A 425 -10.02 23.90 6.96
C TYR A 425 -10.51 23.32 8.31
N ALA A 426 -11.15 22.14 8.30
CA ALA A 426 -11.71 21.51 9.49
C ALA A 426 -10.67 20.94 10.47
N ILE A 427 -9.54 20.42 9.96
CA ILE A 427 -8.47 19.85 10.80
C ILE A 427 -7.87 20.90 11.75
N GLY A 428 -7.80 22.16 11.35
CA GLY A 428 -7.27 23.23 12.20
C GLY A 428 -8.12 23.54 13.44
N ASP A 429 -9.45 23.41 13.34
CA ASP A 429 -10.37 23.61 14.47
C ASP A 429 -10.46 22.34 15.34
N ALA A 430 -10.48 21.15 14.73
CA ALA A 430 -10.54 19.88 15.45
C ALA A 430 -9.30 19.61 16.32
N GLU A 431 -8.09 19.96 15.84
CA GLU A 431 -6.86 19.88 16.63
C GLU A 431 -6.88 20.89 17.82
N ALA A 432 -7.55 22.05 17.66
CA ALA A 432 -7.74 23.02 18.74
C ALA A 432 -8.84 22.63 19.75
N GLU A 433 -9.81 21.80 19.34
CA GLU A 433 -10.87 21.25 20.19
C GLU A 433 -10.38 20.01 20.97
N ALA A 434 -9.65 19.09 20.33
CA ALA A 434 -9.08 17.89 20.97
C ALA A 434 -8.07 18.25 22.07
N ALA A 435 -7.28 19.30 21.86
CA ALA A 435 -6.39 19.87 22.87
C ALA A 435 -7.12 20.41 24.12
N LYS A 436 -8.45 20.60 24.08
CA LYS A 436 -9.26 20.97 25.25
C LYS A 436 -9.77 19.75 26.01
N ASP A 437 -10.04 18.63 25.35
CA ASP A 437 -10.54 17.41 26.00
C ASP A 437 -9.43 16.57 26.68
N GLU A 438 -8.18 16.62 26.19
CA GLU A 438 -6.99 16.04 26.86
C GLU A 438 -6.64 16.72 28.21
N LEU A 439 -7.30 17.83 28.56
CA LEU A 439 -7.03 18.62 29.78
C LEU A 439 -8.07 18.41 30.89
N LYS A 440 -8.95 17.41 30.80
CA LYS A 440 -9.86 17.05 31.91
C LYS A 440 -9.16 16.17 32.94
N ALA A 441 -9.19 16.58 34.20
CA ALA A 441 -8.65 15.80 35.32
C ALA A 441 -9.54 14.58 35.62
N GLU A 442 -8.94 13.46 36.02
CA GLU A 442 -9.65 12.22 36.41
C GLU A 442 -10.44 12.37 37.74
N GLY A 443 -10.25 13.48 38.45
CA GLY A 443 -10.92 13.79 39.71
C GLY A 443 -10.64 15.23 40.19
N PRO A 444 -11.11 15.61 41.39
CA PRO A 444 -10.94 16.96 41.93
C PRO A 444 -9.46 17.31 42.13
N THR A 445 -9.04 18.48 41.65
CA THR A 445 -7.64 18.94 41.73
C THR A 445 -7.41 19.89 42.91
N VAL A 446 -6.16 20.25 43.17
CA VAL A 446 -5.84 21.31 44.16
C VAL A 446 -6.53 22.64 43.85
N LEU A 447 -6.77 22.97 42.57
CA LEU A 447 -7.47 24.18 42.18
C LEU A 447 -8.96 24.13 42.56
N ASP A 448 -9.58 22.95 42.46
CA ASP A 448 -10.98 22.73 42.85
C ASP A 448 -11.15 22.82 44.37
N ALA A 449 -10.21 22.23 45.12
CA ALA A 449 -10.13 22.40 46.57
C ALA A 449 -9.98 23.88 46.97
N PHE A 450 -9.11 24.64 46.30
CA PHE A 450 -8.93 26.06 46.59
C PHE A 450 -10.12 26.93 46.19
N ASN A 451 -10.81 26.62 45.08
CA ASN A 451 -12.07 27.26 44.72
C ASN A 451 -13.12 27.05 45.81
N THR A 452 -13.18 25.84 46.37
CA THR A 452 -14.10 25.49 47.45
C THR A 452 -13.75 26.20 48.76
N ILE A 453 -12.46 26.37 49.08
CA ILE A 453 -12.00 27.19 50.21
C ILE A 453 -12.37 28.67 50.00
N LEU A 454 -12.23 29.21 48.79
CA LEU A 454 -12.63 30.59 48.48
C LEU A 454 -14.15 30.80 48.58
N ALA A 455 -14.94 29.83 48.15
CA ALA A 455 -16.40 29.86 48.26
C ALA A 455 -16.87 29.80 49.73
N ASN A 456 -16.14 29.09 50.60
CA ASN A 456 -16.48 28.89 52.02
C ASN A 456 -15.56 29.68 52.97
N GLU A 457 -14.89 30.72 52.46
CA GLU A 457 -13.79 31.39 53.18
C GLU A 457 -14.23 31.96 54.53
N ALA A 458 -15.43 32.55 54.60
CA ALA A 458 -15.95 33.18 55.81
C ALA A 458 -16.25 32.17 56.95
N GLU A 459 -16.36 30.88 56.61
CA GLU A 459 -16.64 29.80 57.55
C GLU A 459 -15.35 29.08 57.96
N ILE A 460 -14.52 28.69 56.98
CA ILE A 460 -13.30 27.94 57.26
C ILE A 460 -12.23 28.76 58.00
N THR A 461 -12.17 30.08 57.78
CA THR A 461 -11.23 30.97 58.48
C THR A 461 -11.53 31.13 59.97
N LYS A 462 -12.72 30.70 60.44
CA LYS A 462 -13.09 30.66 61.86
C LYS A 462 -12.63 29.37 62.55
N ASP A 463 -12.21 28.36 61.79
CA ASP A 463 -11.75 27.11 62.35
C ASP A 463 -10.37 27.29 63.03
N PRO A 464 -10.22 26.94 64.31
CA PRO A 464 -8.95 27.09 65.01
C PRO A 464 -7.83 26.20 64.46
N LYS A 465 -8.16 25.19 63.64
CA LYS A 465 -7.19 24.31 62.96
C LYS A 465 -6.84 24.80 61.55
N PHE A 466 -7.42 25.90 61.06
CA PHE A 466 -7.12 26.47 59.75
C PHE A 466 -6.07 27.60 59.85
N ASP A 467 -4.93 27.45 59.17
CA ASP A 467 -3.88 28.48 59.19
C ASP A 467 -4.23 29.70 58.32
N ASN A 468 -4.82 30.69 58.98
CA ASN A 468 -5.20 31.97 58.39
C ASN A 468 -4.02 32.82 57.89
N TRP A 469 -2.82 32.64 58.44
CA TRP A 469 -1.63 33.38 58.03
C TRP A 469 -1.09 32.83 56.72
N GLU A 470 -0.91 31.51 56.66
CA GLU A 470 -0.43 30.82 55.46
C GLU A 470 -1.44 30.92 54.31
N TRP A 471 -2.75 30.86 54.61
CA TRP A 471 -3.81 31.10 53.64
C TRP A 471 -3.71 32.48 52.97
N ARG A 472 -3.46 33.55 53.73
CA ARG A 472 -3.29 34.91 53.17
C ARG A 472 -2.12 35.01 52.20
N LEU A 473 -1.05 34.26 52.45
CA LEU A 473 0.14 34.22 51.60
C LEU A 473 -0.14 33.46 50.29
N GLN A 474 -0.82 32.31 50.39
CA GLN A 474 -1.16 31.45 49.26
C GLN A 474 -2.28 32.04 48.38
N LYS A 475 -3.26 32.71 48.98
CA LYS A 475 -4.48 33.21 48.32
C LYS A 475 -4.21 34.00 47.04
N ARG A 476 -3.25 34.94 47.06
CA ARG A 476 -2.91 35.74 45.86
C ARG A 476 -2.32 34.90 44.73
N ARG A 477 -1.48 33.93 45.07
CA ARG A 477 -0.85 33.00 44.13
C ARG A 477 -1.90 32.09 43.49
N ILE A 478 -2.79 31.55 44.31
CA ILE A 478 -3.85 30.63 43.89
C ILE A 478 -4.95 31.33 43.09
N GLN A 479 -5.39 32.53 43.48
CA GLN A 479 -6.34 33.33 42.68
C GLN A 479 -5.80 33.67 41.29
N ARG A 480 -4.48 33.77 41.12
CA ARG A 480 -3.84 33.92 39.80
C ARG A 480 -3.86 32.60 39.02
N ALA A 481 -3.56 31.49 39.68
CA ALA A 481 -3.63 30.14 39.10
C ALA A 481 -5.06 29.76 38.67
N LEU A 482 -6.09 30.15 39.44
CA LEU A 482 -7.50 29.92 39.10
C LEU A 482 -7.96 30.68 37.85
N LYS A 483 -7.36 31.84 37.57
CA LYS A 483 -7.63 32.61 36.33
C LYS A 483 -6.83 32.09 35.13
N ASN A 484 -5.68 31.48 35.37
CA ASN A 484 -4.84 30.88 34.34
C ASN A 484 -4.05 29.70 34.95
N PRO A 485 -4.53 28.45 34.79
CA PRO A 485 -3.91 27.25 35.39
C PRO A 485 -2.44 27.07 35.01
N ARG A 486 -2.02 27.58 33.84
CA ARG A 486 -0.62 27.54 33.34
C ARG A 486 0.36 28.34 34.21
N THR A 487 -0.12 29.11 35.18
CA THR A 487 0.74 29.94 36.06
C THR A 487 1.22 29.23 37.32
N LEU A 488 0.70 28.03 37.63
CA LEU A 488 1.14 27.22 38.77
C LEU A 488 2.20 26.20 38.33
N SER A 489 3.45 26.34 38.80
CA SER A 489 4.53 25.38 38.50
C SER A 489 4.35 24.05 39.26
N LEU A 490 5.03 22.97 38.84
CA LEU A 490 5.01 21.67 39.54
C LEU A 490 5.37 21.82 41.02
N LYS A 491 6.46 22.56 41.30
CA LYS A 491 6.85 22.90 42.67
C LYS A 491 5.77 23.70 43.42
N GLY A 492 5.10 24.62 42.73
CA GLY A 492 3.99 25.40 43.30
C GLY A 492 2.76 24.56 43.62
N GLU A 493 2.50 23.53 42.83
CA GLU A 493 1.44 22.53 43.04
C GLU A 493 1.77 21.58 44.20
N GLU A 494 3.01 21.11 44.31
CA GLU A 494 3.46 20.32 45.47
C GLU A 494 3.35 21.10 46.78
N GLU A 495 3.70 22.39 46.77
CA GLU A 495 3.53 23.29 47.92
C GLU A 495 2.04 23.47 48.27
N ALA A 496 1.18 23.54 47.25
CA ALA A 496 -0.27 23.60 47.42
C ALA A 496 -0.83 22.31 48.03
N HIS A 497 -0.42 21.13 47.55
CA HIS A 497 -0.78 19.85 48.15
C HIS A 497 -0.32 19.75 49.60
N LYS A 498 0.92 20.15 49.91
CA LYS A 498 1.44 20.16 51.29
C LYS A 498 0.60 21.05 52.21
N PHE A 499 0.20 22.23 51.73
CA PHE A 499 -0.71 23.10 52.46
C PHE A 499 -2.07 22.41 52.71
N LEU A 500 -2.71 21.86 51.68
CA LEU A 500 -4.02 21.20 51.81
C LEU A 500 -3.98 19.96 52.72
N ILE A 501 -2.90 19.19 52.71
CA ILE A 501 -2.69 18.04 53.61
C ILE A 501 -2.53 18.52 55.06
N ALA A 502 -1.77 19.60 55.30
CA ALA A 502 -1.60 20.16 56.64
C ALA A 502 -2.91 20.68 57.24
N GLN A 503 -3.86 21.11 56.41
CA GLN A 503 -5.16 21.67 56.81
C GLN A 503 -6.31 20.64 56.76
N LYS A 504 -6.02 19.34 56.59
CA LYS A 504 -7.02 18.26 56.35
C LYS A 504 -8.25 18.31 57.27
N ALA A 505 -8.03 18.43 58.59
CA ALA A 505 -9.12 18.42 59.58
C ALA A 505 -10.10 19.62 59.48
N ALA A 506 -9.66 20.74 58.91
CA ALA A 506 -10.53 21.90 58.66
C ALA A 506 -11.23 21.78 57.29
N LEU A 507 -10.57 21.16 56.32
CA LEU A 507 -11.05 20.99 54.94
C LEU A 507 -12.15 19.92 54.80
N GLU A 508 -12.09 18.85 55.60
CA GLU A 508 -13.14 17.81 55.64
C GLU A 508 -14.52 18.39 55.98
N LYS A 509 -14.57 19.48 56.78
CA LYS A 509 -15.83 20.14 57.18
C LYS A 509 -16.54 20.87 56.04
N ILE A 510 -15.80 21.22 54.99
CA ILE A 510 -16.33 21.84 53.78
C ILE A 510 -16.35 20.86 52.59
N GLY A 511 -16.25 19.55 52.87
CA GLY A 511 -16.39 18.49 51.87
C GLY A 511 -15.17 18.27 50.98
N ILE A 512 -13.98 18.71 51.38
CA ILE A 512 -12.73 18.50 50.64
C ILE A 512 -11.93 17.37 51.30
N ASP A 513 -11.71 16.27 50.57
CA ASP A 513 -10.73 15.25 50.96
C ASP A 513 -9.36 15.60 50.38
N SER A 514 -8.46 16.14 51.21
CA SER A 514 -7.11 16.51 50.76
C SER A 514 -6.18 15.32 50.48
N SER A 515 -6.61 14.08 50.79
CA SER A 515 -5.93 12.84 50.40
C SER A 515 -6.30 12.35 49.00
N ASP A 516 -7.40 12.86 48.44
CA ASP A 516 -8.00 12.39 47.18
C ASP A 516 -8.00 13.52 46.13
N LEU A 517 -6.87 14.22 46.01
CA LEU A 517 -6.69 15.30 45.05
C LEU A 517 -5.80 14.84 43.91
N TYR A 518 -6.31 14.97 42.70
CA TYR A 518 -5.61 14.59 41.47
C TYR A 518 -4.66 15.71 41.02
N PRO A 519 -3.54 15.35 40.36
CA PRO A 519 -2.65 16.33 39.75
C PRO A 519 -3.41 17.19 38.74
N ILE A 520 -3.06 18.47 38.66
CA ILE A 520 -3.56 19.36 37.61
C ILE A 520 -3.06 18.80 36.28
N PRO A 521 -3.96 18.47 35.32
CA PRO A 521 -3.55 18.04 33.99
C PRO A 521 -2.76 19.17 33.34
N ARG A 522 -1.47 18.91 33.12
CA ARG A 522 -0.59 19.77 32.35
C ARG A 522 -0.49 19.14 30.96
N PRO A 523 -0.60 19.92 29.87
CA PRO A 523 -0.20 19.37 28.60
C PRO A 523 1.26 18.95 28.77
N GLU A 524 1.59 17.70 28.40
CA GLU A 524 2.99 17.37 28.19
C GLU A 524 3.54 18.47 27.29
N GLN A 525 4.65 19.10 27.67
CA GLN A 525 5.37 19.95 26.74
C GLN A 525 5.90 19.00 25.67
N SER A 526 5.06 18.75 24.67
CA SER A 526 5.42 18.00 23.50
C SER A 526 6.67 18.66 22.93
N THR A 527 7.77 17.92 22.93
CA THR A 527 8.99 18.36 22.25
C THR A 527 8.80 18.32 20.73
N LYS A 528 7.64 17.86 20.23
CA LYS A 528 7.33 17.77 18.81
C LYS A 528 7.13 19.16 18.22
N GLU A 529 7.76 19.41 17.09
CA GLU A 529 7.56 20.62 16.32
C GLU A 529 6.11 20.69 15.81
N GLU A 530 5.40 21.80 16.06
CA GLU A 530 4.06 22.01 15.54
C GLU A 530 4.11 22.58 14.12
N PHE A 531 3.30 22.01 13.21
CA PHE A 531 3.16 22.48 11.84
C PHE A 531 1.76 23.02 11.58
N ASP A 532 1.67 24.10 10.82
CA ASP A 532 0.39 24.60 10.34
C ASP A 532 -0.31 23.57 9.44
N TRP A 533 -1.64 23.62 9.41
CA TRP A 533 -2.44 22.64 8.68
C TRP A 533 -2.13 22.61 7.18
N ARG A 534 -1.73 23.74 6.55
CA ARG A 534 -1.43 23.79 5.10
C ARG A 534 -0.15 23.03 4.80
N THR A 535 0.83 23.14 5.70
CA THR A 535 2.07 22.37 5.66
C THR A 535 1.80 20.88 5.82
N LYS A 536 0.98 20.48 6.81
CA LYS A 536 0.56 19.07 6.99
C LYS A 536 -0.21 18.54 5.76
N ALA A 537 -1.14 19.33 5.21
CA ALA A 537 -1.92 18.95 4.03
C ALA A 537 -1.05 18.77 2.78
N ALA A 538 -0.08 19.67 2.57
CA ALA A 538 0.88 19.54 1.47
C ALA A 538 1.76 18.28 1.63
N ALA A 539 2.19 17.96 2.87
CA ALA A 539 2.92 16.74 3.17
C ALA A 539 2.06 15.49 2.86
N TRP A 540 0.82 15.44 3.32
CA TRP A 540 -0.12 14.35 3.02
C TRP A 540 -0.34 14.13 1.52
N LYS A 541 -0.48 15.21 0.75
CA LYS A 541 -0.63 15.13 -0.71
C LYS A 541 0.57 14.44 -1.37
N ILE A 542 1.77 14.79 -0.94
CA ILE A 542 3.02 14.20 -1.45
C ILE A 542 3.08 12.72 -1.06
N LEU A 543 2.74 12.37 0.17
CA LEU A 543 2.76 10.98 0.65
C LEU A 543 1.79 10.07 -0.12
N ARG A 544 0.60 10.57 -0.47
CA ARG A 544 -0.42 9.76 -1.15
C ARG A 544 -0.28 9.68 -2.66
N THR A 545 0.33 10.69 -3.30
CA THR A 545 0.28 10.81 -4.78
C THR A 545 1.56 11.32 -5.43
N GLY A 546 2.55 11.74 -4.65
CA GLY A 546 3.83 12.29 -5.16
C GLY A 546 5.01 11.37 -4.86
N ASP A 547 6.23 11.86 -5.09
CA ASP A 547 7.45 11.16 -4.68
C ASP A 547 8.04 11.86 -3.44
N PRO A 548 7.84 11.30 -2.23
CA PRO A 548 8.31 11.91 -0.99
C PRO A 548 9.84 11.95 -0.89
N ILE A 549 10.54 10.96 -1.45
CA ILE A 549 12.00 10.90 -1.43
C ILE A 549 12.58 11.99 -2.34
N GLN A 550 12.05 12.10 -3.56
CA GLN A 550 12.45 13.13 -4.51
C GLN A 550 12.12 14.53 -4.00
N TYR A 551 10.95 14.73 -3.38
CA TYR A 551 10.55 16.03 -2.84
C TYR A 551 11.56 16.55 -1.80
N VAL A 552 11.92 15.71 -0.83
CA VAL A 552 12.91 16.07 0.20
C VAL A 552 14.28 16.32 -0.44
N ALA A 553 14.70 15.48 -1.39
CA ALA A 553 15.96 15.68 -2.11
C ALA A 553 15.98 17.00 -2.90
N ASP A 554 14.90 17.34 -3.60
CA ASP A 554 14.78 18.58 -4.37
C ASP A 554 14.75 19.83 -3.49
N SER A 555 14.11 19.74 -2.33
CA SER A 555 14.16 20.81 -1.32
C SER A 555 15.59 21.03 -0.83
N CYS A 556 16.32 19.96 -0.49
CA CYS A 556 17.70 20.04 -0.05
C CYS A 556 18.66 20.60 -1.13
N LYS A 557 18.44 20.26 -2.41
CA LYS A 557 19.24 20.76 -3.55
C LYS A 557 19.17 22.27 -3.74
N GLN A 558 18.14 22.93 -3.23
CA GLN A 558 18.05 24.39 -3.27
C GLN A 558 19.22 25.03 -2.53
N VAL A 559 19.77 24.36 -1.51
CA VAL A 559 20.91 24.81 -0.72
C VAL A 559 22.22 24.16 -1.19
N VAL A 560 22.22 22.85 -1.44
CA VAL A 560 23.44 22.10 -1.79
C VAL A 560 23.31 21.48 -3.18
N LEU A 561 23.98 22.09 -4.16
CA LEU A 561 23.98 21.60 -5.54
C LEU A 561 24.75 20.27 -5.65
N GLY A 562 24.38 19.43 -6.63
CA GLY A 562 25.10 18.18 -6.95
C GLY A 562 24.94 17.02 -5.95
N SER A 563 24.20 17.21 -4.85
CA SER A 563 24.10 16.22 -3.76
C SER A 563 22.80 15.40 -3.76
N GLU A 564 22.18 15.19 -4.93
CA GLU A 564 20.88 14.48 -5.03
C GLU A 564 20.90 13.08 -4.43
N THR A 565 21.78 12.22 -4.93
CA THR A 565 21.89 10.84 -4.49
C THR A 565 22.19 10.79 -3.00
N ALA A 566 23.06 11.68 -2.51
CA ALA A 566 23.37 11.82 -1.09
C ALA A 566 22.11 12.07 -0.25
N PHE A 567 21.24 12.98 -0.68
CA PHE A 567 19.98 13.23 0.03
C PHE A 567 19.03 12.04 -0.02
N LYS A 568 18.90 11.36 -1.15
CA LYS A 568 18.05 10.15 -1.25
C LYS A 568 18.51 9.03 -0.32
N LYS A 569 19.83 8.82 -0.23
CA LYS A 569 20.45 7.87 0.71
C LYS A 569 20.21 8.26 2.18
N LEU A 570 20.36 9.55 2.50
CA LEU A 570 20.07 10.08 3.83
C LEU A 570 18.60 9.88 4.22
N VAL A 571 17.65 10.15 3.31
CA VAL A 571 16.22 9.87 3.52
C VAL A 571 15.99 8.39 3.86
N CYS A 572 16.62 7.46 3.14
CA CYS A 572 16.49 6.03 3.41
C CYS A 572 17.02 5.65 4.80
N CYS A 573 18.16 6.22 5.24
CA CYS A 573 18.72 5.96 6.57
C CYS A 573 17.78 6.42 7.71
N ILE A 574 17.01 7.49 7.50
CA ILE A 574 15.99 7.93 8.47
C ILE A 574 14.74 7.07 8.38
N SER A 575 14.28 6.75 7.17
CA SER A 575 13.11 5.90 6.96
C SER A 575 13.27 4.52 7.62
N ALA A 576 14.47 3.95 7.59
CA ALA A 576 14.82 2.69 8.24
C ALA A 576 14.42 2.65 9.73
N GLN A 577 14.46 3.78 10.44
CA GLN A 577 14.07 3.86 11.86
C GLN A 577 12.61 3.47 12.12
N ASN A 578 11.75 3.48 11.09
CA ASN A 578 10.33 3.17 11.20
C ASN A 578 9.98 1.73 10.79
N VAL A 579 10.95 0.91 10.35
CA VAL A 579 10.70 -0.45 9.84
C VAL A 579 11.24 -1.47 10.83
N ASN A 580 10.44 -2.43 11.30
CA ASN A 580 10.91 -3.38 12.33
C ASN A 580 11.96 -4.39 11.82
N GLN A 581 12.01 -4.62 10.50
CA GLN A 581 12.86 -5.64 9.90
C GLN A 581 14.26 -5.14 9.57
N THR A 582 14.54 -3.84 9.74
CA THR A 582 15.84 -3.32 9.36
C THR A 582 16.94 -3.74 10.33
N ALA A 583 18.17 -3.91 9.82
CA ALA A 583 19.34 -4.03 10.69
C ALA A 583 19.92 -2.65 11.11
N GLY A 584 19.32 -1.56 10.63
CA GLY A 584 19.78 -0.19 10.79
C GLY A 584 20.77 0.21 9.69
N MET A 585 20.57 1.39 9.12
CA MET A 585 21.47 1.99 8.12
C MET A 585 22.04 3.31 8.63
N HIS A 586 23.37 3.47 8.52
CA HIS A 586 24.08 4.63 9.04
C HIS A 586 24.85 5.35 7.92
N PRO A 587 24.62 6.64 7.65
CA PRO A 587 25.28 7.32 6.56
C PRO A 587 26.73 7.68 6.89
N LYS A 588 27.65 7.40 5.96
CA LYS A 588 29.06 7.81 6.04
C LYS A 588 29.40 8.74 4.89
N LEU A 589 29.82 9.97 5.19
CA LEU A 589 30.22 10.94 4.19
C LEU A 589 31.74 11.07 4.13
N SER A 590 32.30 10.79 2.94
CA SER A 590 33.73 10.87 2.63
C SER A 590 34.01 11.83 1.46
N GLY A 591 35.20 12.42 1.43
CA GLY A 591 35.62 13.41 0.42
C GLY A 591 36.65 14.40 0.94
N GLU A 592 37.22 15.25 0.07
CA GLU A 592 38.24 16.22 0.48
C GLU A 592 37.72 17.23 1.52
N SER A 593 38.64 17.78 2.31
CA SER A 593 38.35 18.96 3.12
C SER A 593 37.81 20.06 2.19
N SER A 594 36.72 20.73 2.58
CA SER A 594 35.91 21.68 1.76
C SER A 594 34.95 21.11 0.71
N GLY A 595 34.90 19.79 0.48
CA GLY A 595 34.01 19.16 -0.51
C GLY A 595 32.52 19.09 -0.16
N GLY A 596 32.01 19.88 0.79
CA GLY A 596 30.56 19.98 1.05
C GLY A 596 29.91 18.89 1.94
N LYS A 597 30.67 18.04 2.62
CA LYS A 597 30.15 16.95 3.49
C LYS A 597 29.25 17.45 4.62
N THR A 598 29.79 18.31 5.48
CA THR A 598 29.10 18.87 6.65
C THR A 598 27.85 19.65 6.24
N ILE A 599 27.95 20.49 5.20
CA ILE A 599 26.81 21.27 4.71
C ILE A 599 25.72 20.37 4.12
N THR A 600 26.07 19.23 3.51
CA THR A 600 25.09 18.24 3.03
C THR A 600 24.29 17.64 4.18
N VAL A 601 24.96 17.08 5.18
CA VAL A 601 24.28 16.48 6.34
C VAL A 601 23.48 17.52 7.13
N TYR A 602 24.04 18.71 7.36
CA TYR A 602 23.35 19.77 8.10
C TYR A 602 22.14 20.32 7.34
N SER A 603 22.20 20.37 6.01
CA SER A 603 21.06 20.78 5.17
C SER A 603 19.97 19.73 5.17
N PHE A 604 20.31 18.44 5.09
CA PHE A 604 19.32 17.38 5.27
C PHE A 604 18.68 17.41 6.65
N ALA A 605 19.49 17.55 7.70
CA ALA A 605 19.03 17.64 9.07
C ALA A 605 18.20 18.90 9.36
N HIS A 606 18.24 19.92 8.50
CA HIS A 606 17.34 21.07 8.56
C HIS A 606 15.93 20.75 8.04
N HIS A 607 15.76 19.65 7.29
CA HIS A 607 14.49 19.16 6.74
C HIS A 607 13.83 18.09 7.61
N LEU A 608 14.43 17.74 8.75
CA LEU A 608 13.84 16.87 9.77
C LEU A 608 13.23 17.72 10.89
N PRO A 609 12.15 17.24 11.54
CA PRO A 609 11.64 17.84 12.78
C PRO A 609 12.74 18.02 13.81
N GLY A 610 12.71 19.13 14.57
CA GLY A 610 13.73 19.47 15.55
C GLY A 610 14.02 18.35 16.56
N GLU A 611 13.00 17.62 16.97
CA GLU A 611 13.06 16.50 17.92
C GLU A 611 13.73 15.23 17.37
N MET A 612 13.95 15.14 16.05
CA MET A 612 14.57 13.98 15.41
C MET A 612 16.09 14.13 15.28
N VAL A 613 16.67 15.29 15.61
CA VAL A 613 18.05 15.62 15.24
C VAL A 613 18.87 16.11 16.41
N ILE A 614 20.08 15.54 16.54
CA ILE A 614 21.10 16.04 17.45
C ILE A 614 22.34 16.44 16.65
N LYS A 615 22.70 17.72 16.76
CA LYS A 615 23.88 18.34 16.12
C LYS A 615 24.84 18.83 17.21
N GLY A 616 26.14 18.70 16.97
CA GLY A 616 27.19 19.29 17.81
C GLY A 616 28.26 18.29 18.24
N SER A 617 29.28 18.79 18.93
CA SER A 617 30.30 17.93 19.52
C SER A 617 29.72 17.15 20.70
N MET A 618 30.05 15.86 20.77
CA MET A 618 29.55 14.95 21.78
C MET A 618 30.73 14.33 22.53
N SER A 619 30.71 14.38 23.87
CA SER A 619 31.66 13.58 24.67
C SER A 619 31.29 12.10 24.58
N SER A 620 32.25 11.18 24.79
CA SER A 620 32.06 9.74 24.52
C SER A 620 30.84 9.11 25.18
N LYS A 621 30.40 9.66 26.32
CA LYS A 621 29.27 9.14 27.10
C LYS A 621 28.07 10.08 27.16
N ALA A 622 28.10 11.26 26.54
CA ALA A 622 27.01 12.23 26.61
C ALA A 622 25.66 11.64 26.18
N GLY A 623 25.64 10.76 25.17
CA GLY A 623 24.42 10.07 24.73
C GLY A 623 23.71 9.21 25.79
N PHE A 624 24.35 8.92 26.93
CA PHE A 624 23.71 8.25 28.08
C PHE A 624 23.16 9.21 29.13
N TYR A 625 23.67 10.45 29.17
CA TYR A 625 23.28 11.46 30.16
C TYR A 625 22.14 12.35 29.66
N HIS A 626 21.83 12.30 28.37
CA HIS A 626 20.71 13.01 27.75
C HIS A 626 19.60 12.03 27.39
N ASN A 627 18.36 12.29 27.85
CA ASN A 627 17.19 11.52 27.48
C ASN A 627 16.66 11.99 26.12
N ASP A 628 17.36 11.60 25.07
CA ASP A 628 17.11 12.04 23.70
C ASP A 628 16.00 11.24 22.99
N GLY A 629 15.53 10.15 23.61
CA GLY A 629 14.48 9.28 23.06
C GLY A 629 14.93 8.36 21.93
N ASP A 630 13.95 7.75 21.27
CA ASP A 630 14.11 6.76 20.21
C ASP A 630 14.04 7.40 18.81
N ARG A 631 14.58 6.71 17.78
CA ARG A 631 14.55 7.18 16.37
C ARG A 631 15.18 8.56 16.20
N VAL A 632 16.43 8.70 16.65
CA VAL A 632 17.19 9.96 16.66
C VAL A 632 18.31 9.92 15.61
N PHE A 633 18.44 10.99 14.84
CA PHE A 633 19.54 11.22 13.91
C PHE A 633 20.66 12.03 14.57
N ARG A 634 21.82 11.39 14.77
CA ARG A 634 22.99 11.99 15.43
C ARG A 634 24.08 12.28 14.43
N ILE A 635 24.59 13.52 14.43
CA ILE A 635 25.62 13.95 13.48
C ILE A 635 26.95 14.12 14.23
N LEU A 636 27.95 13.34 13.82
CA LEU A 636 29.33 13.42 14.28
C LEU A 636 30.18 14.04 13.17
N ASP A 637 30.46 15.34 13.31
CA ASP A 637 31.26 16.09 12.34
C ASP A 637 32.76 15.96 12.63
N ASP A 638 33.57 15.78 11.58
CA ASP A 638 35.03 15.57 11.66
C ASP A 638 35.45 14.48 12.66
N TYR A 639 34.73 13.36 12.64
CA TYR A 639 35.01 12.23 13.51
C TYR A 639 36.42 11.67 13.26
N GLN A 640 37.18 11.50 14.35
CA GLN A 640 38.50 10.88 14.36
C GLN A 640 38.45 9.59 15.18
N ALA A 641 38.75 8.46 14.54
CA ALA A 641 38.87 7.18 15.23
C ALA A 641 39.96 7.20 16.32
N GLY A 642 39.74 6.48 17.41
CA GLY A 642 40.67 6.40 18.55
C GLY A 642 40.05 6.67 19.91
N ASN A 643 38.73 6.87 19.99
CA ASN A 643 37.99 7.04 21.23
C ASN A 643 37.21 5.76 21.53
N GLU A 644 37.84 4.81 22.23
CA GLU A 644 37.31 3.45 22.46
C GLU A 644 35.89 3.44 23.05
N ASP A 645 35.57 4.39 23.93
CA ASP A 645 34.24 4.52 24.54
C ASP A 645 33.17 4.93 23.52
N LEU A 646 33.45 5.93 22.68
CA LEU A 646 32.54 6.41 21.64
C LEU A 646 32.39 5.36 20.53
N ASP A 647 33.48 4.72 20.15
CA ASP A 647 33.52 3.68 19.12
C ASP A 647 32.70 2.46 19.56
N THR A 648 32.79 2.11 20.84
CA THR A 648 31.98 1.06 21.46
C THR A 648 30.50 1.46 21.50
N LEU A 649 30.17 2.70 21.88
CA LEU A 649 28.80 3.20 21.88
C LEU A 649 28.17 3.08 20.47
N ILE A 650 28.85 3.58 19.44
CA ILE A 650 28.38 3.52 18.05
C ILE A 650 28.22 2.05 17.63
N LYS A 651 29.22 1.19 17.92
CA LYS A 651 29.19 -0.23 17.54
C LYS A 651 28.04 -1.00 18.20
N GLN A 652 27.80 -0.80 19.49
CA GLN A 652 26.76 -1.53 20.22
C GLN A 652 25.36 -1.04 19.84
N SER A 653 25.14 0.29 19.80
CA SER A 653 23.86 0.87 19.39
C SER A 653 23.49 0.60 17.93
N SER A 654 24.48 0.47 17.03
CA SER A 654 24.24 0.04 15.65
C SER A 654 24.02 -1.46 15.50
N SER A 655 24.64 -2.30 16.35
CA SER A 655 24.49 -3.76 16.27
C SER A 655 23.10 -4.23 16.71
N GLU A 656 22.59 -3.65 17.80
CA GLU A 656 21.27 -3.91 18.38
C GLU A 656 20.32 -2.74 18.09
N PHE A 657 20.14 -2.41 16.80
CA PHE A 657 19.46 -1.18 16.36
C PHE A 657 18.08 -0.96 16.98
N HIS A 658 17.28 -2.00 17.16
CA HIS A 658 15.92 -1.93 17.73
C HIS A 658 15.86 -2.03 19.26
N LYS A 659 17.00 -2.05 19.95
CA LYS A 659 17.05 -2.15 21.42
C LYS A 659 17.77 -0.95 22.05
N PRO A 660 17.27 -0.45 23.19
CA PRO A 660 18.02 0.53 23.97
C PRO A 660 19.34 -0.05 24.46
N TYR A 661 20.41 0.73 24.44
CA TYR A 661 21.71 0.30 24.93
C TYR A 661 21.97 0.87 26.33
N THR A 662 22.32 0.00 27.27
CA THR A 662 22.45 0.34 28.69
C THR A 662 23.91 0.50 29.11
N HIS A 663 24.23 1.58 29.81
CA HIS A 663 25.51 1.81 30.46
C HIS A 663 25.35 1.88 31.98
N ARG A 664 25.97 0.93 32.69
CA ARG A 664 26.03 0.93 34.15
C ARG A 664 27.27 1.72 34.60
N THR A 665 27.06 2.74 35.41
CA THR A 665 28.12 3.61 35.94
C THR A 665 27.88 3.93 37.41
N VAL A 666 28.81 4.63 38.05
CA VAL A 666 28.68 5.14 39.41
C VAL A 666 28.63 6.66 39.35
N ALA A 667 27.58 7.26 39.92
CA ALA A 667 27.45 8.70 40.09
C ALA A 667 27.11 8.99 41.56
N ASN A 668 27.81 9.94 42.19
CA ASN A 668 27.62 10.31 43.60
C ASN A 668 27.64 9.11 44.57
N HIS A 669 28.60 8.18 44.39
CA HIS A 669 28.72 6.94 45.18
C HIS A 669 27.51 5.99 45.12
N ALA A 670 26.57 6.20 44.19
CA ALA A 670 25.45 5.31 43.93
C ALA A 670 25.59 4.65 42.54
N ALA A 671 25.19 3.39 42.45
CA ALA A 671 25.08 2.71 41.17
C ALA A 671 23.94 3.36 40.36
N VAL A 672 24.26 3.83 39.15
CA VAL A 672 23.30 4.45 38.24
C VAL A 672 23.32 3.68 36.93
N THR A 673 22.13 3.38 36.42
CA THR A 673 21.95 2.77 35.10
C THR A 673 21.44 3.85 34.16
N LEU A 674 22.20 4.11 33.09
CA LEU A 674 21.87 5.06 32.05
C LEU A 674 21.55 4.33 30.75
N THR A 675 20.70 4.90 29.91
CA THR A 675 20.25 4.24 28.67
C THR A 675 20.26 5.25 27.53
N ILE A 676 20.79 4.83 26.39
CA ILE A 676 20.54 5.50 25.10
C ILE A 676 19.36 4.81 24.42
N GLY A 677 18.44 5.59 23.84
CA GLY A 677 17.26 5.08 23.15
C GLY A 677 17.59 4.18 21.96
N LYS A 678 16.57 3.50 21.43
CA LYS A 678 16.69 2.63 20.25
C LYS A 678 16.66 3.44 18.94
N GLU A 679 17.03 2.78 17.85
CA GLU A 679 17.08 3.29 16.47
C GLU A 679 17.92 4.58 16.30
N GLN A 680 19.08 4.62 16.95
CA GLN A 680 20.01 5.75 16.84
C GLN A 680 20.75 5.69 15.49
N THR A 681 20.47 6.64 14.60
CA THR A 681 21.13 6.71 13.29
C THR A 681 22.31 7.66 13.35
N TRP A 682 23.52 7.12 13.23
CA TRP A 682 24.78 7.87 13.28
C TRP A 682 25.23 8.33 11.88
N ALA A 683 25.25 9.64 11.66
CA ALA A 683 25.89 10.26 10.49
C ALA A 683 27.33 10.65 10.82
N ILE A 684 28.28 10.06 10.10
CA ILE A 684 29.71 10.29 10.33
C ILE A 684 30.30 11.01 9.11
N THR A 685 30.93 12.17 9.33
CA THR A 685 31.75 12.84 8.31
C THR A 685 33.24 12.59 8.61
N SER A 686 34.04 12.22 7.61
CA SER A 686 35.49 12.05 7.76
C SER A 686 36.28 12.53 6.54
N VAL A 687 37.55 12.93 6.75
CA VAL A 687 38.47 13.42 5.70
C VAL A 687 39.21 12.27 5.00
N ASP A 688 39.61 11.23 5.75
CA ASP A 688 40.21 10.00 5.20
C ASP A 688 39.23 8.82 5.36
N SER A 689 39.22 7.91 4.39
CA SER A 689 38.43 6.67 4.40
C SER A 689 39.15 5.50 5.09
N SER A 690 40.43 5.65 5.42
CA SER A 690 41.32 4.60 5.94
C SER A 690 41.26 4.38 7.46
N GLN A 691 40.14 4.65 8.11
CA GLN A 691 39.98 4.45 9.56
C GLN A 691 39.37 3.08 9.88
N ASP A 692 39.75 2.55 11.05
CA ASP A 692 39.71 1.14 11.45
C ASP A 692 38.35 0.41 11.39
N ILE A 693 38.44 -0.87 11.02
CA ILE A 693 37.46 -1.66 10.22
C ILE A 693 36.39 -2.42 11.03
N GLN A 694 36.16 -2.11 12.32
CA GLN A 694 35.10 -2.79 13.10
C GLN A 694 33.80 -2.01 13.31
N VAL A 695 33.84 -0.68 13.39
CA VAL A 695 32.63 0.17 13.60
C VAL A 695 31.85 0.38 12.28
N LEU A 696 32.50 0.16 11.13
CA LEU A 696 32.07 0.58 9.79
C LEU A 696 31.19 -0.42 9.02
N ASN A 697 30.73 -1.49 9.66
CA ASN A 697 30.23 -2.66 8.96
C ASN A 697 28.73 -2.61 8.56
N ARG A 698 28.02 -1.53 8.89
CA ARG A 698 26.61 -1.27 8.51
C ARG A 698 26.40 0.16 7.96
N GLN A 699 27.48 0.78 7.46
CA GLN A 699 27.42 2.14 6.95
C GLN A 699 27.14 2.17 5.44
N LEU A 700 26.27 3.09 5.04
CA LEU A 700 26.00 3.40 3.64
C LEU A 700 26.93 4.54 3.21
N PRO A 701 27.93 4.28 2.34
CA PRO A 701 28.82 5.32 1.84
C PRO A 701 28.06 6.31 0.95
N ILE A 702 28.37 7.58 1.16
CA ILE A 702 27.86 8.74 0.46
C ILE A 702 29.07 9.58 0.06
N ASN A 703 29.47 9.50 -1.21
CA ASN A 703 30.51 10.38 -1.73
C ASN A 703 29.90 11.70 -2.22
N VAL A 704 30.54 12.82 -1.87
CA VAL A 704 30.12 14.15 -2.31
C VAL A 704 30.89 14.54 -3.57
N ASP A 705 30.22 15.17 -4.53
CA ASP A 705 30.82 15.66 -5.77
C ASP A 705 31.71 16.88 -5.49
N ASP A 706 33.00 16.76 -5.76
CA ASP A 706 34.03 17.78 -5.62
C ASP A 706 34.56 18.30 -6.98
N SER A 707 33.79 18.08 -8.06
CA SER A 707 34.19 18.50 -9.40
C SER A 707 34.36 20.03 -9.53
N ILE A 708 35.30 20.42 -10.40
CA ILE A 708 35.63 21.83 -10.66
C ILE A 708 34.41 22.59 -11.20
N ASP A 709 33.59 21.96 -12.03
CA ASP A 709 32.43 22.61 -12.63
C ASP A 709 31.28 22.80 -11.63
N LEU A 710 31.03 21.82 -10.75
CA LEU A 710 30.11 22.00 -9.63
C LEU A 710 30.62 23.10 -8.68
N THR A 711 31.92 23.14 -8.41
CA THR A 711 32.54 24.16 -7.56
C THR A 711 32.30 25.58 -8.09
N LYS A 712 32.40 25.79 -9.42
CA LYS A 712 32.07 27.09 -10.03
C LYS A 712 30.60 27.47 -9.80
N LEU A 713 29.68 26.54 -10.00
CA LEU A 713 28.24 26.77 -9.79
C LEU A 713 27.93 27.09 -8.32
N VAL A 714 28.52 26.35 -7.39
CA VAL A 714 28.38 26.59 -5.94
C VAL A 714 28.91 27.98 -5.58
N ASN A 715 30.07 28.38 -6.11
CA ASN A 715 30.63 29.71 -5.88
C ASN A 715 29.71 30.82 -6.41
N SER A 716 29.23 30.71 -7.65
CA SER A 716 28.30 31.67 -8.24
C SER A 716 27.02 31.80 -7.41
N LYS A 717 26.40 30.67 -7.03
CA LYS A 717 25.19 30.64 -6.22
C LYS A 717 25.41 31.18 -4.81
N THR A 718 26.58 30.93 -4.23
CA THR A 718 26.96 31.48 -2.92
C THR A 718 27.06 33.01 -3.00
N ILE A 719 27.73 33.55 -4.01
CA ILE A 719 27.82 35.01 -4.23
C ILE A 719 26.43 35.62 -4.44
N GLU A 720 25.58 34.98 -5.24
CA GLU A 720 24.20 35.43 -5.48
C GLU A 720 23.40 35.50 -4.17
N ARG A 721 23.49 34.47 -3.32
CA ARG A 721 22.84 34.44 -2.00
C ARG A 721 23.29 35.61 -1.12
N TYR A 722 24.61 35.86 -1.04
CA TYR A 722 25.15 36.99 -0.29
C TYR A 722 24.72 38.35 -0.87
N ALA A 723 24.65 38.48 -2.19
CA ALA A 723 24.18 39.69 -2.86
C ALA A 723 22.71 39.99 -2.54
N LYS A 724 21.88 38.96 -2.35
CA LYS A 724 20.46 39.09 -1.95
C LYS A 724 20.25 39.23 -0.43
N GLY A 725 21.29 39.02 0.38
CA GLY A 725 21.18 39.03 1.85
C GLY A 725 20.42 37.83 2.43
N GLU A 726 20.36 36.71 1.70
CA GLU A 726 19.60 35.53 2.12
C GLU A 726 20.39 34.67 3.14
N PRO A 727 19.70 34.06 4.13
CA PRO A 727 20.34 33.15 5.08
C PRO A 727 20.82 31.86 4.39
N GLN A 728 21.82 31.19 4.97
CA GLN A 728 22.38 29.96 4.40
C GLN A 728 21.39 28.79 4.37
N GLN A 729 20.54 28.68 5.38
CA GLN A 729 19.50 27.66 5.49
C GLN A 729 18.16 28.35 5.81
N PRO A 730 17.47 28.90 4.80
CA PRO A 730 16.16 29.49 5.02
C PRO A 730 15.15 28.43 5.47
N ILE A 731 14.24 28.79 6.37
CA ILE A 731 13.04 27.99 6.64
C ILE A 731 11.99 28.46 5.63
N ASN A 732 11.78 27.67 4.59
CA ASN A 732 10.77 27.94 3.57
C ASN A 732 9.69 26.85 3.58
N LYS A 733 8.65 27.03 2.76
CA LYS A 733 7.53 26.08 2.69
C LYS A 733 7.99 24.64 2.40
N ALA A 734 8.97 24.44 1.52
CA ALA A 734 9.45 23.10 1.17
C ALA A 734 10.17 22.41 2.34
N VAL A 735 10.91 23.18 3.14
CA VAL A 735 11.52 22.71 4.40
C VAL A 735 10.44 22.30 5.39
N LEU A 736 9.45 23.17 5.66
CA LEU A 736 8.38 22.88 6.61
C LEU A 736 7.55 21.65 6.19
N VAL A 737 7.25 21.53 4.90
CA VAL A 737 6.55 20.36 4.35
C VAL A 737 7.40 19.10 4.53
N SER A 738 8.72 19.19 4.31
CA SER A 738 9.63 18.06 4.54
C SER A 738 9.64 17.61 6.01
N ARG A 739 9.65 18.55 6.96
CA ARG A 739 9.58 18.21 8.38
C ARG A 739 8.25 17.55 8.74
N ALA A 740 7.14 18.12 8.28
CA ALA A 740 5.81 17.54 8.47
C ALA A 740 5.69 16.14 7.84
N LEU A 741 6.31 15.89 6.68
CA LEU A 741 6.37 14.54 6.08
C LEU A 741 6.93 13.54 7.09
N PHE A 742 8.14 13.78 7.62
CA PHE A 742 8.79 12.87 8.56
C PHE A 742 8.04 12.73 9.88
N GLN A 743 7.42 13.81 10.39
CA GLN A 743 6.59 13.74 11.59
C GLN A 743 5.36 12.83 11.38
N ILE A 744 4.64 13.00 10.26
CA ILE A 744 3.53 12.12 9.87
C ILE A 744 4.01 10.66 9.81
N LEU A 745 5.22 10.40 9.28
CA LEU A 745 5.72 9.03 9.23
C LEU A 745 6.07 8.45 10.60
N ARG A 746 6.63 9.27 11.48
CA ARG A 746 6.99 8.87 12.83
C ARG A 746 5.76 8.58 13.70
N ASP A 747 4.72 9.40 13.55
CA ASP A 747 3.48 9.34 14.32
C ASP A 747 2.61 8.12 13.95
N GLN A 748 2.75 7.58 12.75
CA GLN A 748 2.12 6.30 12.38
C GLN A 748 2.73 5.07 13.07
N GLY A 749 3.83 5.25 13.81
CA GLY A 749 4.50 4.16 14.51
C GLY A 749 5.39 3.32 13.60
N TYR A 750 5.65 2.10 14.05
CA TYR A 750 6.50 1.14 13.34
C TYR A 750 5.67 0.35 12.33
N ILE A 751 6.29 0.04 11.19
CA ILE A 751 5.66 -0.74 10.12
C ILE A 751 6.46 -1.99 9.82
N ASN A 752 5.82 -2.93 9.13
CA ASN A 752 6.47 -4.10 8.53
C ASN A 752 6.32 -4.05 7.01
N VAL A 753 7.37 -4.45 6.30
CA VAL A 753 7.43 -4.47 4.84
C VAL A 753 7.73 -5.89 4.35
N ARG A 754 6.91 -6.42 3.45
CA ARG A 754 7.15 -7.71 2.79
C ARG A 754 7.65 -7.45 1.37
N VAL A 755 8.58 -8.27 0.88
CA VAL A 755 9.15 -8.17 -0.48
C VAL A 755 8.70 -9.40 -1.27
N PRO A 756 7.55 -9.33 -1.98
CA PRO A 756 6.92 -10.52 -2.58
C PRO A 756 7.78 -11.19 -3.66
N PHE A 757 8.65 -10.43 -4.32
CA PHE A 757 9.56 -10.89 -5.37
C PHE A 757 10.97 -11.22 -4.84
N GLY A 758 11.13 -11.42 -3.52
CA GLY A 758 12.44 -11.64 -2.90
C GLY A 758 13.19 -12.86 -3.46
N ASP A 759 12.47 -13.88 -3.90
CA ASP A 759 12.97 -15.10 -4.56
C ASP A 759 13.62 -14.83 -5.94
N ARG A 760 13.22 -13.75 -6.61
CA ARG A 760 13.79 -13.30 -7.88
C ARG A 760 15.00 -12.37 -7.71
N ILE A 761 15.30 -11.93 -6.50
CA ILE A 761 16.47 -11.11 -6.24
C ILE A 761 17.70 -12.00 -6.25
N GLU A 762 18.57 -11.81 -7.23
CA GLU A 762 19.82 -12.54 -7.35
C GLU A 762 21.00 -11.64 -7.00
N TRP A 763 21.72 -12.06 -5.96
CA TRP A 763 22.91 -11.39 -5.48
C TRP A 763 24.15 -11.97 -6.15
N LEU A 764 24.86 -11.17 -6.94
CA LEU A 764 25.98 -11.63 -7.76
C LEU A 764 27.35 -11.40 -7.10
N ASP A 765 27.44 -10.49 -6.13
CA ASP A 765 28.68 -10.19 -5.40
C ASP A 765 28.92 -11.14 -4.21
N THR A 766 29.95 -11.98 -4.29
CA THR A 766 30.30 -12.92 -3.20
C THR A 766 31.36 -12.37 -2.23
N THR A 767 31.86 -11.15 -2.44
CA THR A 767 33.00 -10.60 -1.68
C THR A 767 32.62 -10.18 -0.25
N ASN A 768 31.37 -9.76 -0.01
CA ASN A 768 30.92 -9.29 1.29
C ASN A 768 29.44 -9.63 1.60
N ARG A 769 29.25 -10.56 2.53
CA ARG A 769 27.93 -11.02 3.01
C ARG A 769 27.04 -9.95 3.67
N ARG A 770 27.54 -8.73 3.92
CA ARG A 770 26.74 -7.63 4.49
C ARG A 770 26.09 -6.73 3.44
N ASN A 771 26.64 -6.70 2.22
CA ASN A 771 26.09 -5.89 1.13
C ASN A 771 24.62 -6.25 0.80
N PRO A 772 24.19 -7.54 0.81
CA PRO A 772 22.79 -7.90 0.65
C PRO A 772 21.88 -7.25 1.71
N SER A 773 22.30 -7.26 2.98
CA SER A 773 21.50 -6.67 4.08
C SER A 773 21.31 -5.17 3.87
N ILE A 774 22.37 -4.44 3.51
CA ILE A 774 22.31 -2.98 3.26
C ILE A 774 21.40 -2.68 2.07
N PHE A 775 21.46 -3.50 1.02
CA PHE A 775 20.59 -3.34 -0.14
C PHE A 775 19.11 -3.60 0.21
N MET A 776 18.82 -4.65 0.97
CA MET A 776 17.46 -4.94 1.41
C MET A 776 16.93 -3.84 2.34
N ASP A 777 17.76 -3.32 3.23
CA ASP A 777 17.42 -2.18 4.09
C ASP A 777 17.07 -0.93 3.26
N LEU A 778 17.78 -0.65 2.16
CA LEU A 778 17.45 0.41 1.22
C LEU A 778 16.08 0.18 0.56
N LEU A 779 15.82 -1.02 0.07
CA LEU A 779 14.56 -1.39 -0.59
C LEU A 779 13.36 -1.21 0.35
N ILE A 780 13.42 -1.78 1.56
CA ILE A 780 12.31 -1.66 2.53
C ILE A 780 12.16 -0.22 3.03
N SER A 781 13.25 0.56 3.11
CA SER A 781 13.19 1.98 3.47
C SER A 781 12.52 2.86 2.41
N ILE A 782 12.73 2.55 1.13
CA ILE A 782 12.04 3.21 0.02
C ILE A 782 10.55 2.86 0.07
N THR A 783 10.23 1.59 0.29
CA THR A 783 8.84 1.14 0.46
C THR A 783 8.17 1.85 1.63
N ALA A 784 8.87 1.99 2.77
CA ALA A 784 8.38 2.67 3.96
C ALA A 784 8.10 4.16 3.76
N MET A 785 8.92 4.85 2.95
CA MET A 785 8.65 6.24 2.55
C MET A 785 7.39 6.34 1.68
N ASN A 786 7.14 5.34 0.84
CA ASN A 786 6.03 5.28 -0.10
C ASN A 786 4.81 4.51 0.41
N ARG A 787 4.74 4.17 1.70
CA ARG A 787 3.75 3.22 2.24
C ARG A 787 2.28 3.59 2.01
N PHE A 788 1.96 4.87 1.84
CA PHE A 788 0.60 5.33 1.48
C PHE A 788 0.25 5.14 0.00
N GLN A 789 1.16 4.58 -0.77
CA GLN A 789 1.06 4.24 -2.19
C GLN A 789 1.37 2.76 -2.40
N ARG A 790 1.36 1.97 -1.34
CA ARG A 790 1.66 0.53 -1.36
C ARG A 790 0.46 -0.21 -0.82
N GLU A 791 0.23 -1.39 -1.38
CA GLU A 791 -0.78 -2.31 -0.88
C GLU A 791 -0.30 -2.90 0.45
N GLN A 792 -1.26 -3.28 1.29
CA GLN A 792 -1.02 -4.08 2.48
C GLN A 792 -1.62 -5.47 2.25
N ASP A 793 -0.95 -6.50 2.76
CA ASP A 793 -1.56 -7.84 2.84
C ASP A 793 -2.50 -7.96 4.05
N ASP A 794 -3.18 -9.09 4.16
CA ASP A 794 -4.16 -9.38 5.22
C ASP A 794 -3.54 -9.40 6.63
N GLU A 795 -2.21 -9.53 6.74
CA GLU A 795 -1.46 -9.47 7.99
C GLU A 795 -0.97 -8.04 8.33
N GLY A 796 -1.24 -7.06 7.47
CA GLY A 796 -0.87 -5.65 7.65
C GLY A 796 0.56 -5.30 7.22
N PHE A 797 1.25 -6.15 6.45
CA PHE A 797 2.56 -5.83 5.89
C PHE A 797 2.43 -5.01 4.62
N PHE A 798 3.19 -3.92 4.51
CA PHE A 798 3.28 -3.16 3.26
C PHE A 798 4.08 -3.95 2.21
N LEU A 799 3.54 -4.08 1.00
CA LEU A 799 4.15 -4.84 -0.08
C LEU A 799 5.08 -3.93 -0.91
N ALA A 800 6.36 -4.29 -0.96
CA ALA A 800 7.32 -3.63 -1.84
C ALA A 800 7.02 -3.93 -3.31
N THR A 801 7.33 -3.00 -4.21
CA THR A 801 7.16 -3.16 -5.66
C THR A 801 8.49 -3.30 -6.39
N GLU A 802 8.46 -3.76 -7.65
CA GLU A 802 9.68 -3.80 -8.49
C GLU A 802 10.27 -2.40 -8.73
N ASP A 803 9.44 -1.35 -8.68
CA ASP A 803 9.91 0.03 -8.74
C ASP A 803 10.74 0.42 -7.50
N ASP A 804 10.35 -0.06 -6.31
CA ASP A 804 11.15 0.12 -5.09
C ASP A 804 12.50 -0.58 -5.22
N PHE A 805 12.52 -1.79 -5.80
CA PHE A 805 13.77 -2.50 -6.10
C PHE A 805 14.66 -1.72 -7.08
N ASN A 806 14.08 -1.21 -8.17
CA ASN A 806 14.84 -0.47 -9.17
C ASN A 806 15.38 0.85 -8.62
N ALA A 807 14.61 1.54 -7.76
CA ALA A 807 15.05 2.72 -7.04
C ALA A 807 16.19 2.40 -6.07
N ALA A 808 16.08 1.30 -5.29
CA ALA A 808 17.15 0.82 -4.42
C ALA A 808 18.41 0.48 -5.21
N LYS A 809 18.26 -0.24 -6.33
CA LYS A 809 19.37 -0.61 -7.23
C LYS A 809 20.08 0.62 -7.76
N LYS A 810 19.35 1.65 -8.18
CA LYS A 810 19.93 2.91 -8.67
C LYS A 810 20.74 3.63 -7.59
N LEU A 811 20.25 3.66 -6.35
CA LEU A 811 20.99 4.25 -5.22
C LEU A 811 22.19 3.39 -4.79
N PHE A 812 22.11 2.08 -5.01
CA PHE A 812 23.16 1.14 -4.68
C PHE A 812 24.24 1.03 -5.76
N SER A 813 23.95 1.34 -7.02
CA SER A 813 24.85 1.14 -8.19
C SER A 813 25.77 2.33 -8.55
N ASP A 814 25.71 3.44 -7.81
CA ASP A 814 26.60 4.58 -8.05
C ASP A 814 28.07 4.26 -7.69
N LYS A 815 28.98 5.21 -7.96
CA LYS A 815 30.43 5.19 -7.60
C LYS A 815 30.76 4.73 -6.16
N ASP A 816 29.78 4.66 -5.28
CA ASP A 816 29.85 4.21 -3.89
C ASP A 816 29.77 2.67 -3.75
N ALA A 817 29.17 1.99 -4.74
CA ALA A 817 29.16 0.53 -4.86
C ALA A 817 30.57 -0.04 -5.04
N GLU A 818 31.42 0.66 -5.81
CA GLU A 818 32.83 0.29 -5.98
C GLU A 818 33.62 0.38 -4.67
N GLU A 819 33.27 1.32 -3.79
CA GLU A 819 33.85 1.44 -2.45
C GLU A 819 33.35 0.32 -1.52
N LEU A 820 32.11 -0.16 -1.69
CA LEU A 820 31.58 -1.31 -0.94
C LEU A 820 32.09 -2.67 -1.45
N VAL A 821 32.26 -2.82 -2.76
CA VAL A 821 32.62 -4.08 -3.44
C VAL A 821 34.13 -4.25 -3.58
N LYS A 822 34.86 -3.20 -3.98
CA LYS A 822 36.32 -3.25 -4.20
C LYS A 822 37.12 -2.55 -3.07
N ARG A 823 36.45 -1.89 -2.12
CA ARG A 823 37.08 -1.07 -1.05
C ARG A 823 38.02 0.01 -1.57
N LEU A 824 37.81 0.46 -2.81
CA LEU A 824 38.63 1.48 -3.44
C LEU A 824 38.11 2.86 -3.11
N THR A 825 38.99 3.70 -2.58
CA THR A 825 38.71 5.12 -2.36
C THR A 825 38.62 5.86 -3.70
N ALA A 826 38.02 7.05 -3.74
CA ALA A 826 37.98 7.88 -4.94
C ALA A 826 39.38 8.11 -5.54
N ARG A 827 40.38 8.39 -4.69
CA ARG A 827 41.77 8.64 -5.13
C ARG A 827 42.49 7.40 -5.64
N GLU A 828 42.18 6.24 -5.08
CA GLU A 828 42.69 4.97 -5.60
C GLU A 828 42.11 4.68 -6.99
N ARG A 829 40.86 5.04 -7.24
CA ARG A 829 40.22 4.93 -8.57
C ARG A 829 40.80 5.89 -9.57
N ASP A 830 40.99 7.17 -9.21
CA ASP A 830 41.67 8.15 -10.05
C ASP A 830 43.06 7.63 -10.49
N LEU A 831 43.80 7.03 -9.57
CA LEU A 831 45.11 6.43 -9.84
C LEU A 831 45.00 5.21 -10.78
N ILE A 832 44.02 4.32 -10.57
CA ILE A 832 43.77 3.18 -11.47
C ILE A 832 43.42 3.67 -12.87
N ASP A 833 42.47 4.59 -13.02
CA ASP A 833 42.06 5.13 -14.32
C ASP A 833 43.25 5.77 -15.04
N LEU A 834 44.14 6.44 -14.30
CA LEU A 834 45.36 6.99 -14.85
C LEU A 834 46.31 5.89 -15.36
N LEU A 835 46.50 4.83 -14.60
CA LEU A 835 47.36 3.70 -14.98
C LEU A 835 46.76 2.83 -16.09
N ILE A 836 45.43 2.79 -16.26
CA ILE A 836 44.75 2.20 -17.42
C ILE A 836 45.03 3.03 -18.67
N THR A 837 44.88 4.35 -18.55
CA THR A 837 45.09 5.28 -19.67
C THR A 837 46.54 5.24 -20.16
N PHE A 838 47.50 5.07 -19.25
CA PHE A 838 48.92 4.95 -19.54
C PHE A 838 49.44 3.54 -19.21
N SER A 839 49.01 2.54 -20.00
CA SER A 839 49.31 1.11 -19.79
C SER A 839 50.80 0.76 -19.78
N GLY A 840 51.67 1.63 -20.33
CA GLY A 840 53.13 1.54 -20.23
C GLY A 840 53.70 1.85 -18.84
N GLY A 841 52.84 2.25 -17.90
CA GLY A 841 53.18 2.66 -16.54
C GLY A 841 53.68 4.10 -16.43
N LEU A 842 53.55 4.67 -15.23
CA LEU A 842 53.97 6.04 -14.92
C LEU A 842 54.91 6.07 -13.72
N THR A 843 55.82 7.03 -13.70
CA THR A 843 56.65 7.30 -12.51
C THR A 843 55.83 8.04 -11.44
N ARG A 844 56.29 7.96 -10.19
CA ARG A 844 55.63 8.65 -9.06
C ARG A 844 55.40 10.13 -9.32
N ASP A 845 56.38 10.82 -9.90
CA ASP A 845 56.32 12.27 -10.13
C ASP A 845 55.34 12.62 -11.25
N GLU A 846 55.26 11.77 -12.29
CA GLU A 846 54.29 11.92 -13.39
C GLU A 846 52.85 11.69 -12.95
N ILE A 847 52.63 10.74 -12.03
CA ILE A 847 51.34 10.49 -11.39
C ILE A 847 50.96 11.69 -10.51
N ALA A 848 51.90 12.17 -9.68
CA ALA A 848 51.71 13.30 -8.79
C ALA A 848 51.32 14.58 -9.56
N GLU A 849 52.01 14.86 -10.67
CA GLU A 849 51.71 16.01 -11.55
C GLU A 849 50.32 15.90 -12.18
N ARG A 850 49.96 14.72 -12.71
CA ARG A 850 48.66 14.49 -13.38
C ARG A 850 47.49 14.50 -12.42
N MET A 851 47.67 13.97 -11.21
CA MET A 851 46.67 14.01 -10.13
C MET A 851 46.69 15.32 -9.34
N LYS A 852 47.65 16.21 -9.61
CA LYS A 852 47.86 17.50 -8.90
C LYS A 852 48.02 17.34 -7.37
N VAL A 853 48.73 16.31 -6.93
CA VAL A 853 49.01 16.04 -5.51
C VAL A 853 50.53 15.93 -5.28
N ALA A 854 50.97 16.05 -4.02
CA ALA A 854 52.39 15.89 -3.69
C ALA A 854 52.88 14.43 -3.95
N PRO A 855 54.14 14.21 -4.38
CA PRO A 855 54.68 12.87 -4.64
C PRO A 855 54.59 11.89 -3.46
N ASP A 856 54.68 12.40 -2.23
CA ASP A 856 54.55 11.58 -1.03
C ASP A 856 53.10 11.12 -0.78
N ARG A 857 52.09 11.90 -1.23
CA ARG A 857 50.68 11.49 -1.18
C ARG A 857 50.40 10.31 -2.10
N ILE A 858 51.07 10.21 -3.26
CA ILE A 858 50.99 9.02 -4.13
C ILE A 858 51.54 7.79 -3.40
N SER A 859 52.63 7.94 -2.64
CA SER A 859 53.20 6.85 -1.86
C SER A 859 52.24 6.36 -0.76
N GLN A 860 51.48 7.28 -0.16
CA GLN A 860 50.41 6.95 0.79
C GLN A 860 49.20 6.28 0.12
N ILE A 861 48.78 6.72 -1.07
CA ILE A 861 47.67 6.08 -1.81
C ILE A 861 48.05 4.64 -2.18
N ILE A 862 49.29 4.40 -2.61
CA ILE A 862 49.76 3.06 -3.00
C ILE A 862 49.95 2.14 -1.78
N ASN A 863 50.61 2.62 -0.72
CA ASN A 863 51.04 1.76 0.39
C ASN A 863 50.17 1.87 1.66
N GLY A 864 49.27 2.84 1.74
CA GLY A 864 48.43 3.10 2.91
C GLY A 864 49.18 3.82 4.04
N GLN A 865 48.49 4.13 5.14
CA GLN A 865 49.12 4.70 6.34
C GLN A 865 49.66 3.56 7.22
N LYS A 866 50.94 3.65 7.63
CA LYS A 866 51.64 2.60 8.39
C LYS A 866 51.57 1.20 7.73
N GLY A 867 51.40 1.14 6.42
CA GLY A 867 51.31 -0.12 5.67
C GLY A 867 49.94 -0.79 5.68
N TYR A 868 48.87 -0.11 6.10
CA TYR A 868 47.50 -0.65 6.07
C TYR A 868 46.58 0.19 5.18
N GLY A 869 45.70 -0.47 4.43
CA GLY A 869 44.59 0.15 3.69
C GLY A 869 44.92 0.78 2.34
N GLY A 870 46.15 0.62 1.84
CA GLY A 870 46.58 1.17 0.55
C GLY A 870 46.21 0.32 -0.67
N LEU A 871 46.30 0.93 -1.86
CA LEU A 871 45.90 0.33 -3.13
C LEU A 871 46.59 -1.02 -3.42
N ARG A 872 47.86 -1.15 -3.03
CA ARG A 872 48.66 -2.36 -3.24
C ARG A 872 48.10 -3.60 -2.52
N GLN A 873 47.33 -3.40 -1.45
CA GLN A 873 46.67 -4.50 -0.72
C GLN A 873 45.35 -4.91 -1.39
N LYS A 874 44.83 -4.08 -2.30
CA LYS A 874 43.53 -4.25 -2.95
C LYS A 874 43.67 -4.73 -4.39
N ILE A 875 44.71 -4.28 -5.10
CA ILE A 875 44.97 -4.59 -6.52
C ILE A 875 46.45 -4.87 -6.74
N GLN A 876 46.75 -5.78 -7.66
CA GLN A 876 48.12 -6.09 -8.06
C GLN A 876 48.74 -4.95 -8.89
N ILE A 877 49.67 -4.22 -8.29
CA ILE A 877 50.48 -3.20 -8.95
C ILE A 877 51.84 -3.79 -9.31
N ARG A 878 52.29 -3.64 -10.56
CA ARG A 878 53.63 -3.98 -11.02
C ARG A 878 54.56 -2.78 -10.85
N GLU A 879 55.74 -3.04 -10.30
CA GLU A 879 56.79 -2.04 -10.11
C GLU A 879 58.00 -2.43 -10.98
N GLU A 880 58.34 -1.60 -11.96
CA GLU A 880 59.52 -1.80 -12.80
C GLU A 880 60.54 -0.69 -12.50
N LYS A 881 61.77 -1.06 -12.11
CA LYS A 881 62.85 -0.09 -11.90
C LYS A 881 63.58 0.13 -13.22
N LYS A 882 63.44 1.33 -13.80
CA LYS A 882 64.23 1.74 -14.97
C LYS A 882 65.35 2.70 -14.57
N SER A 883 66.56 2.38 -15.03
CA SER A 883 67.73 3.25 -14.93
C SER A 883 67.61 4.39 -15.93
N VAL A 884 67.54 5.62 -15.43
CA VAL A 884 67.56 6.84 -16.24
C VAL A 884 68.90 7.54 -16.00
N SER A 885 69.69 7.71 -17.05
CA SER A 885 70.95 8.43 -16.98
C SER A 885 70.67 9.93 -16.93
N VAL A 886 70.86 10.54 -15.77
CA VAL A 886 70.71 11.98 -15.58
C VAL A 886 72.06 12.63 -15.83
N ARG A 887 72.10 13.54 -16.81
CA ARG A 887 73.24 14.41 -17.05
C ARG A 887 73.17 15.56 -16.07
N THR A 888 74.22 15.73 -15.28
CA THR A 888 74.37 16.90 -14.43
C THR A 888 75.69 17.55 -14.81
N GLY A 889 75.64 18.69 -15.48
CA GLY A 889 76.82 19.43 -15.89
C GLY A 889 76.47 20.73 -16.58
N ASN A 890 76.72 21.86 -15.90
CA ASN A 890 76.82 23.16 -16.55
C ASN A 890 78.28 23.35 -16.96
N LYS A 891 78.55 23.45 -18.26
CA LYS A 891 79.84 23.74 -18.95
C LYS A 891 80.69 22.53 -19.39
N GLU A 892 81.39 22.76 -20.50
CA GLU A 892 81.88 21.85 -21.56
C GLU A 892 82.96 20.80 -21.24
N THR A 893 83.30 20.47 -19.99
CA THR A 893 84.42 19.52 -19.76
C THR A 893 84.21 18.45 -18.68
N ASP A 894 82.98 18.18 -18.21
CA ASP A 894 82.73 17.07 -17.29
C ASP A 894 81.35 16.42 -17.51
N ASP A 895 81.25 15.41 -18.39
CA ASP A 895 80.02 14.62 -18.66
C ASP A 895 79.88 13.52 -17.61
N THR A 896 79.69 13.88 -16.34
CA THR A 896 79.39 12.91 -15.27
C THR A 896 77.92 12.48 -15.38
N ARG A 897 77.72 11.26 -15.92
CA ARG A 897 76.40 10.61 -15.98
C ARG A 897 76.17 9.83 -14.70
N HIS A 898 75.23 10.27 -13.89
CA HIS A 898 74.74 9.48 -12.77
C HIS A 898 73.48 8.73 -13.17
N THR A 899 73.46 7.43 -12.91
CA THR A 899 72.30 6.58 -13.17
C THR A 899 71.33 6.70 -12.01
N VAL A 900 70.13 7.25 -12.25
CA VAL A 900 69.07 7.35 -11.26
C VAL A 900 68.01 6.30 -11.59
N PHE A 901 67.65 5.46 -10.62
CA PHE A 901 66.60 4.45 -10.80
C PHE A 901 65.24 5.09 -10.51
N LYS A 902 64.37 5.15 -11.52
CA LYS A 902 62.97 5.54 -11.35
C LYS A 902 62.09 4.30 -11.32
N THR A 903 61.16 4.26 -10.38
CA THR A 903 60.16 3.19 -10.29
C THR A 903 58.95 3.59 -11.12
N ILE A 904 58.60 2.74 -12.08
CA ILE A 904 57.43 2.86 -12.92
C ILE A 904 56.35 1.95 -12.35
N TYR A 905 55.19 2.51 -12.07
CA TYR A 905 54.02 1.77 -11.61
C TYR A 905 53.11 1.49 -12.80
N SER A 906 52.69 0.24 -12.96
CA SER A 906 51.67 -0.18 -13.91
C SER A 906 50.71 -1.18 -13.26
N LEU A 907 49.52 -1.34 -13.84
CA LEU A 907 48.55 -2.32 -13.37
C LEU A 907 48.95 -3.73 -13.85
N GLY A 908 48.71 -4.75 -13.02
CA GLY A 908 48.75 -6.15 -13.42
C GLY A 908 47.57 -6.54 -14.32
N GLU A 909 47.13 -7.80 -14.26
CA GLU A 909 45.85 -8.20 -14.88
C GLU A 909 44.71 -7.51 -14.09
N TYR A 910 44.23 -6.39 -14.62
CA TYR A 910 43.14 -5.62 -14.05
C TYR A 910 42.06 -5.45 -15.12
N ASP A 911 40.98 -6.23 -15.01
CA ASP A 911 39.79 -6.05 -15.84
C ASP A 911 38.83 -5.07 -15.15
N ARG A 912 38.61 -3.93 -15.82
CA ARG A 912 37.73 -2.84 -15.37
C ARG A 912 36.27 -3.30 -15.23
N PHE A 913 35.88 -4.33 -15.97
CA PHE A 913 34.51 -4.82 -16.10
C PHE A 913 34.23 -6.09 -15.28
N THR A 914 35.25 -6.79 -14.77
CA THR A 914 35.05 -7.84 -13.75
C THR A 914 34.32 -7.28 -12.52
N GLY A 915 33.11 -7.80 -12.29
CA GLY A 915 32.21 -7.38 -11.21
C GLY A 915 31.29 -6.18 -11.53
N PHE A 916 31.28 -5.69 -12.77
CA PHE A 916 30.43 -4.57 -13.21
C PHE A 916 29.06 -5.04 -13.75
N ASP A 917 28.92 -6.34 -14.04
CA ASP A 917 27.63 -6.98 -14.28
C ASP A 917 26.85 -7.09 -12.96
N ALA A 918 26.14 -6.00 -12.62
CA ALA A 918 25.13 -5.85 -11.58
C ALA A 918 25.33 -6.64 -10.28
N VAL A 919 25.88 -5.99 -9.23
CA VAL A 919 25.99 -6.55 -7.86
C VAL A 919 24.71 -7.26 -7.38
N VAL A 920 23.56 -6.75 -7.80
CA VAL A 920 22.24 -7.37 -7.62
C VAL A 920 21.43 -7.22 -8.92
N ARG A 921 20.79 -8.31 -9.33
CA ARG A 921 19.84 -8.32 -10.45
C ARG A 921 18.49 -8.85 -9.99
N LEU A 922 17.42 -8.26 -10.52
CA LEU A 922 16.11 -8.86 -10.42
C LEU A 922 15.97 -9.76 -11.63
N LYS A 923 15.80 -11.07 -11.40
CA LYS A 923 15.40 -11.95 -12.49
C LYS A 923 14.09 -11.40 -13.06
N PRO A 924 13.91 -11.35 -14.39
CA PRO A 924 12.60 -11.11 -14.95
C PRO A 924 11.62 -12.08 -14.28
N ALA A 925 10.34 -11.73 -14.22
CA ALA A 925 9.32 -12.72 -13.93
C ALA A 925 9.38 -13.74 -15.08
N SER A 926 10.30 -14.69 -15.01
CA SER A 926 10.44 -15.71 -16.04
C SER A 926 9.39 -16.74 -15.75
N SER A 927 8.60 -16.90 -16.78
CA SER A 927 7.86 -18.06 -17.15
C SER A 927 8.68 -19.36 -17.28
N ASP A 928 9.79 -19.53 -16.55
CA ASP A 928 10.56 -20.77 -16.45
C ASP A 928 11.72 -20.64 -15.45
N ALA A 929 11.58 -21.24 -14.25
CA ALA A 929 12.57 -22.11 -13.59
C ALA A 929 12.14 -22.54 -12.16
N PRO A 930 11.69 -23.80 -11.99
CA PRO A 930 11.91 -24.53 -10.73
C PRO A 930 12.79 -25.79 -10.85
N GLU A 931 13.43 -26.10 -12.00
CA GLU A 931 14.15 -27.37 -12.17
C GLU A 931 15.69 -27.34 -12.17
N GLN A 932 16.36 -26.21 -12.46
CA GLN A 932 17.84 -26.21 -12.48
C GLN A 932 18.48 -26.00 -11.09
N ALA A 933 17.81 -25.31 -10.16
CA ALA A 933 18.37 -25.02 -8.84
C ALA A 933 18.47 -26.25 -7.92
N LYS A 934 17.60 -27.27 -8.09
CA LYS A 934 17.70 -28.54 -7.34
C LYS A 934 18.72 -29.50 -7.95
N HIS A 935 18.96 -29.42 -9.27
CA HIS A 935 19.89 -30.32 -9.95
C HIS A 935 21.36 -29.84 -9.88
N GLU A 936 21.63 -28.55 -9.77
CA GLU A 936 23.00 -28.04 -9.58
C GLU A 936 23.48 -28.15 -8.13
N LEU A 937 22.62 -27.91 -7.13
CA LEU A 937 22.98 -28.10 -5.72
C LEU A 937 23.24 -29.58 -5.38
N SER A 938 22.53 -30.52 -6.02
CA SER A 938 22.75 -31.97 -5.82
C SER A 938 23.99 -32.48 -6.56
N LYS A 939 24.37 -31.86 -7.69
CA LYS A 939 25.62 -32.14 -8.41
C LYS A 939 26.84 -31.58 -7.71
N GLU A 940 26.75 -30.40 -7.09
CA GLU A 940 27.88 -29.83 -6.31
C GLU A 940 28.09 -30.53 -4.97
N LEU A 941 27.02 -30.94 -4.26
CA LEU A 941 27.16 -31.78 -3.07
C LEU A 941 27.71 -33.18 -3.40
N SER A 942 27.38 -33.73 -4.58
CA SER A 942 27.91 -35.03 -5.02
C SER A 942 29.40 -34.96 -5.42
N ASN A 943 29.86 -33.82 -5.95
CA ASN A 943 31.25 -33.62 -6.36
C ASN A 943 32.20 -33.22 -5.22
N GLN A 944 31.70 -32.60 -4.14
CA GLN A 944 32.51 -32.30 -2.96
C GLN A 944 32.81 -33.55 -2.10
N ASN A 945 31.97 -34.59 -2.18
CA ASN A 945 32.18 -35.86 -1.47
C ASN A 945 33.27 -36.78 -2.09
N ALA A 946 33.83 -36.44 -3.25
CA ALA A 946 34.83 -37.25 -3.94
C ALA A 946 36.30 -36.84 -3.65
N LYS A 947 36.53 -35.76 -2.91
CA LYS A 947 37.89 -35.26 -2.60
C LYS A 947 38.02 -34.90 -1.13
N HIS A 948 38.31 -35.88 -0.28
CA HIS A 948 39.27 -35.83 0.83
C HIS A 948 39.08 -37.07 1.71
N HIS A 949 39.92 -38.08 1.47
CA HIS A 949 40.08 -39.23 2.35
C HIS A 949 40.99 -38.82 3.54
N GLU A 950 40.44 -38.70 4.74
CA GLU A 950 41.16 -38.89 6.01
C GLU A 950 40.38 -39.89 6.89
N PRO A 951 41.04 -40.73 7.72
CA PRO A 951 40.43 -41.98 8.19
C PRO A 951 39.37 -41.80 9.30
N LEU A 952 38.23 -42.46 9.08
CA LEU A 952 36.96 -42.52 9.83
C LEU A 952 37.00 -42.96 11.31
N SER A 953 38.16 -43.10 11.95
CA SER A 953 38.24 -43.63 13.33
C SER A 953 38.25 -42.57 14.45
N LYS A 954 38.52 -41.29 14.13
CA LYS A 954 38.60 -40.20 15.13
C LYS A 954 37.38 -39.29 15.20
N ILE A 955 36.50 -39.31 14.19
CA ILE A 955 35.27 -38.49 14.12
C ILE A 955 34.14 -39.15 14.94
N SER A 956 34.04 -40.48 14.90
CA SER A 956 32.99 -41.26 15.57
C SER A 956 32.93 -41.11 17.10
N LYS A 957 34.04 -40.77 17.78
CA LYS A 957 34.05 -40.53 19.24
C LYS A 957 33.59 -39.13 19.63
N LYS A 958 33.81 -38.11 18.79
CA LYS A 958 33.45 -36.71 19.07
C LYS A 958 32.00 -36.38 18.70
N GLU A 959 31.41 -37.08 17.73
CA GLU A 959 29.99 -36.92 17.39
C GLU A 959 29.06 -37.63 18.37
N LYS A 960 29.44 -38.82 18.88
CA LYS A 960 28.66 -39.50 19.93
C LYS A 960 28.58 -38.73 21.25
N GLU A 961 29.67 -38.06 21.66
CA GLU A 961 29.68 -37.23 22.88
C GLU A 961 28.88 -35.92 22.72
N ARG A 962 28.59 -35.49 21.47
CA ARG A 962 27.81 -34.29 21.16
C ARG A 962 26.32 -34.61 21.03
N GLU A 963 25.96 -35.73 20.41
CA GLU A 963 24.57 -36.20 20.32
C GLU A 963 23.98 -36.65 21.66
N GLU A 964 24.79 -37.17 22.59
CA GLU A 964 24.33 -37.49 23.96
C GLU A 964 24.12 -36.25 24.83
N ARG A 965 24.75 -35.10 24.52
CA ARG A 965 24.52 -33.83 25.23
C ARG A 965 23.27 -33.11 24.72
N GLU A 966 23.00 -33.14 23.42
CA GLU A 966 21.83 -32.46 22.82
C GLU A 966 20.51 -33.20 23.07
N LYS A 967 20.54 -34.51 23.36
CA LYS A 967 19.37 -35.29 23.81
C LYS A 967 18.98 -35.06 25.28
N GLY A 968 19.90 -34.58 26.12
CA GLY A 968 19.62 -34.30 27.53
C GLY A 968 18.79 -33.03 27.75
N ASP A 969 18.95 -32.01 26.90
CA ASP A 969 18.29 -30.71 27.07
C ASP A 969 16.86 -30.67 26.48
N THR A 970 16.52 -31.56 25.56
CA THR A 970 15.19 -31.63 24.94
C THR A 970 14.17 -32.43 25.77
N GLU A 971 14.61 -33.38 26.62
CA GLU A 971 13.72 -34.11 27.54
C GLU A 971 13.30 -33.30 28.79
N GLY A 972 14.01 -32.22 29.12
CA GLY A 972 13.65 -31.30 30.21
C GLY A 972 12.52 -30.34 29.85
N LEU A 973 12.57 -29.75 28.65
CA LEU A 973 11.59 -28.77 28.18
C LEU A 973 10.21 -29.37 27.86
N ALA A 974 10.14 -30.65 27.47
CA ALA A 974 8.87 -31.34 27.21
C ALA A 974 8.11 -31.73 28.50
N LYS A 975 8.80 -31.88 29.64
CA LYS A 975 8.19 -32.22 30.93
C LYS A 975 7.60 -31.02 31.67
N ASP A 976 8.13 -29.82 31.43
CA ASP A 976 7.60 -28.59 32.03
C ASP A 976 6.32 -28.10 31.33
N PHE A 977 6.22 -28.26 30.01
CA PHE A 977 5.03 -27.91 29.22
C PHE A 977 3.80 -28.79 29.53
N SER A 978 4.03 -30.06 29.89
CA SER A 978 2.94 -31.00 30.22
C SER A 978 2.39 -30.79 31.63
N ARG A 979 3.15 -30.15 32.53
CA ARG A 979 2.76 -29.89 33.93
C ARG A 979 1.93 -28.63 34.13
N GLU A 980 2.02 -27.66 33.23
CA GLU A 980 1.20 -26.44 33.25
C GLU A 980 -0.21 -26.68 32.70
N ASN A 981 -0.35 -27.53 31.67
CA ASN A 981 -1.66 -27.84 31.08
C ASN A 981 -2.54 -28.74 31.97
N GLU A 982 -1.97 -29.59 32.83
CA GLU A 982 -2.74 -30.38 33.82
C GLU A 982 -3.23 -29.55 35.02
N LYS A 983 -2.64 -28.37 35.28
CA LYS A 983 -3.12 -27.44 36.33
C LYS A 983 -4.28 -26.58 35.85
N ASN A 984 -4.28 -26.16 34.59
CA ASN A 984 -5.34 -25.34 34.02
C ASN A 984 -6.62 -26.15 33.72
N ALA A 985 -6.49 -27.45 33.41
CA ALA A 985 -7.64 -28.34 33.20
C ALA A 985 -8.41 -28.71 34.48
N LYS A 986 -7.83 -28.48 35.68
CA LYS A 986 -8.49 -28.74 36.97
C LYS A 986 -9.30 -27.57 37.54
N LEU A 987 -9.13 -26.35 37.01
CA LEU A 987 -9.90 -25.17 37.45
C LEU A 987 -11.28 -25.04 36.78
N LEU A 988 -11.55 -25.78 35.70
CA LEU A 988 -12.78 -25.69 34.91
C LEU A 988 -13.85 -26.75 35.24
N SER A 989 -13.70 -27.49 36.35
CA SER A 989 -14.53 -28.68 36.65
C SER A 989 -15.36 -28.64 37.95
N SER A 990 -15.68 -27.46 38.52
CA SER A 990 -16.49 -27.41 39.75
C SER A 990 -17.59 -26.33 39.80
N GLY A 991 -18.80 -26.70 39.37
CA GLY A 991 -20.12 -26.24 39.88
C GLY A 991 -20.70 -24.93 39.29
N SER A 992 -21.98 -24.80 38.91
CA SER A 992 -23.21 -25.55 39.25
C SER A 992 -24.37 -25.26 38.25
N LYS A 993 -25.39 -26.12 38.27
CA LYS A 993 -26.53 -26.25 37.32
C LYS A 993 -27.70 -25.27 37.60
N HIS A 994 -28.42 -24.83 36.56
CA HIS A 994 -29.85 -24.47 36.63
C HIS A 994 -30.61 -24.89 35.36
N SER A 995 -31.91 -25.19 35.53
CA SER A 995 -32.77 -26.06 34.72
C SER A 995 -33.84 -25.33 33.89
N ASP A 996 -34.30 -26.01 32.82
CA ASP A 996 -35.19 -25.59 31.72
C ASP A 996 -36.65 -25.17 32.08
N GLU A 997 -36.97 -24.80 33.32
CA GLU A 997 -38.36 -24.54 33.75
C GLU A 997 -38.73 -23.05 33.91
N GLN A 998 -37.84 -22.12 33.57
CA GLN A 998 -38.08 -20.69 33.80
C GLN A 998 -38.40 -19.88 32.53
N TYR A 999 -38.25 -20.47 31.35
CA TYR A 999 -38.52 -19.82 30.04
C TYR A 999 -39.97 -19.94 29.56
N LEU A 1000 -40.81 -20.72 30.24
CA LEU A 1000 -42.20 -21.02 29.81
C LEU A 1000 -43.28 -20.26 30.58
N ALA A 1001 -42.91 -19.37 31.52
CA ALA A 1001 -43.86 -18.60 32.33
C ALA A 1001 -44.19 -17.20 31.75
N ASP A 1002 -43.35 -16.66 30.87
CA ASP A 1002 -43.50 -15.26 30.40
C ASP A 1002 -44.20 -15.13 29.04
N ALA A 1003 -44.66 -16.25 28.46
CA ALA A 1003 -45.27 -16.33 27.12
C ALA A 1003 -46.82 -16.33 27.10
N GLN A 1004 -47.48 -15.68 28.05
CA GLN A 1004 -48.95 -15.47 28.04
C GLN A 1004 -49.26 -14.02 28.41
N PRO A 1005 -49.39 -13.07 27.46
CA PRO A 1005 -50.71 -12.79 26.87
C PRO A 1005 -50.72 -11.99 25.54
N ILE A 1006 -50.02 -12.41 24.47
CA ILE A 1006 -50.04 -11.73 23.13
C ILE A 1006 -51.26 -12.13 22.27
N LEU A 1007 -52.26 -12.82 22.84
CA LEU A 1007 -53.34 -13.46 22.08
C LEU A 1007 -54.70 -12.75 22.09
N SER A 1008 -54.80 -11.45 22.44
CA SER A 1008 -56.13 -10.82 22.66
C SER A 1008 -56.45 -9.47 22.03
N MET A 1009 -55.57 -8.80 21.26
CA MET A 1009 -55.86 -7.43 20.77
C MET A 1009 -55.90 -7.24 19.24
N LEU A 1010 -56.07 -8.32 18.46
CA LEU A 1010 -56.55 -8.23 17.09
C LEU A 1010 -58.08 -8.30 17.05
N ARG A 1011 -58.77 -7.15 17.15
CA ARG A 1011 -60.18 -6.99 16.73
C ARG A 1011 -60.62 -5.52 16.68
N THR A 1012 -61.10 -5.11 15.50
CA THR A 1012 -61.82 -3.85 15.14
C THR A 1012 -60.92 -2.62 14.95
N GLY A 1013 -61.00 -1.78 13.92
CA GLY A 1013 -61.88 -1.67 12.75
C GLY A 1013 -62.27 -0.20 12.47
N ASN A 1014 -61.76 0.37 11.35
CA ASN A 1014 -62.28 1.52 10.56
C ASN A 1014 -62.05 3.01 10.96
N ARG A 1015 -61.46 3.75 9.97
CA ARG A 1015 -61.96 4.95 9.24
C ARG A 1015 -61.54 6.41 9.58
N TYR A 1016 -60.97 7.03 8.53
CA TYR A 1016 -61.07 8.42 8.00
C TYR A 1016 -60.33 9.62 8.64
N GLY A 1017 -59.61 10.36 7.77
CA GLY A 1017 -59.73 11.84 7.69
C GLY A 1017 -58.43 12.65 7.73
N PHE A 1018 -58.08 13.31 6.61
CA PHE A 1018 -57.10 14.41 6.53
C PHE A 1018 -57.64 15.68 7.20
N SER A 1019 -56.81 16.42 7.95
CA SER A 1019 -56.90 17.89 8.06
C SER A 1019 -55.56 18.52 8.47
N ASP A 1020 -55.26 19.63 7.82
CA ASP A 1020 -54.09 20.50 7.95
C ASP A 1020 -53.73 20.95 9.37
N GLY A 1021 -52.42 21.10 9.61
CA GLY A 1021 -51.86 22.06 10.56
C GLY A 1021 -51.36 21.52 11.89
N ALA A 1022 -50.08 21.14 11.96
CA ALA A 1022 -49.33 21.08 13.22
C ALA A 1022 -47.84 21.38 13.00
N THR A 1023 -47.29 22.14 13.95
CA THR A 1023 -45.95 22.71 14.04
C THR A 1023 -44.84 21.65 14.25
N ASN A 1024 -43.59 22.01 13.94
CA ASN A 1024 -42.36 21.20 14.02
C ASN A 1024 -42.02 20.53 15.37
N ASP A 1025 -42.88 20.56 16.39
CA ASP A 1025 -42.63 19.96 17.70
C ASP A 1025 -43.25 18.55 17.89
N GLU A 1026 -44.16 18.09 17.02
CA GLU A 1026 -44.77 16.74 17.15
C GLU A 1026 -43.93 15.60 16.52
N LYS A 1027 -42.98 15.92 15.63
CA LYS A 1027 -42.06 14.92 15.00
C LYS A 1027 -40.88 14.51 15.90
N ALA A 1028 -40.77 15.08 17.09
CA ALA A 1028 -39.73 14.78 18.08
C ALA A 1028 -40.14 13.68 19.07
N ALA A 1029 -41.36 13.15 18.99
CA ALA A 1029 -41.78 12.03 19.84
C ALA A 1029 -40.96 10.77 19.50
N PRO A 1030 -40.32 10.14 20.49
CA PRO A 1030 -39.60 8.89 20.29
C PRO A 1030 -40.61 7.74 20.08
N ALA A 1031 -40.32 6.86 19.13
CA ALA A 1031 -41.11 5.71 18.74
C ALA A 1031 -40.27 4.44 18.95
N ARG A 1032 -40.84 3.46 19.65
CA ARG A 1032 -40.20 2.15 19.76
C ARG A 1032 -40.26 1.44 18.42
N VAL A 1033 -39.18 0.80 18.04
CA VAL A 1033 -39.08 -0.01 16.82
C VAL A 1033 -38.44 -1.36 17.12
N VAL A 1034 -38.91 -2.41 16.44
CA VAL A 1034 -38.31 -3.76 16.43
C VAL A 1034 -37.62 -3.97 15.10
N PHE A 1035 -36.36 -4.38 15.10
CA PHE A 1035 -35.65 -4.74 13.88
C PHE A 1035 -36.17 -6.06 13.27
N ARG A 1036 -36.43 -6.06 11.95
CA ARG A 1036 -36.87 -7.23 11.17
C ARG A 1036 -35.72 -8.01 10.52
N THR A 1037 -34.55 -7.41 10.54
CA THR A 1037 -33.30 -7.96 10.01
C THR A 1037 -32.19 -7.36 10.83
N ASP A 1038 -31.05 -8.05 10.92
CA ASP A 1038 -29.82 -7.44 11.41
C ASP A 1038 -29.57 -6.12 10.67
N TYR A 1039 -29.42 -5.04 11.42
CA TYR A 1039 -29.30 -3.71 10.87
C TYR A 1039 -28.30 -2.87 11.65
N ARG A 1040 -27.29 -2.41 10.92
CA ARG A 1040 -26.24 -1.56 11.44
C ARG A 1040 -26.52 -0.11 11.07
N THR A 1041 -26.64 0.76 12.06
CA THR A 1041 -26.95 2.17 11.83
C THR A 1041 -26.26 3.08 12.83
N ASP A 1042 -26.00 4.32 12.42
CA ASP A 1042 -25.44 5.33 13.32
C ASP A 1042 -26.57 5.87 14.20
N LEU A 1043 -26.51 5.60 15.50
CA LEU A 1043 -27.39 6.21 16.49
C LEU A 1043 -26.52 7.14 17.34
N ASP A 1044 -26.93 8.40 17.47
CA ASP A 1044 -26.20 9.40 18.28
C ASP A 1044 -24.69 9.47 17.98
N SER A 1045 -24.31 9.44 16.69
CA SER A 1045 -22.92 9.47 16.22
C SER A 1045 -22.07 8.26 16.61
N THR A 1046 -22.71 7.16 17.02
CA THR A 1046 -22.05 5.87 17.31
C THR A 1046 -22.66 4.78 16.45
N MET A 1047 -21.83 3.92 15.86
CA MET A 1047 -22.33 2.79 15.06
C MET A 1047 -22.86 1.71 16.02
N HIS A 1048 -24.14 1.40 15.91
CA HIS A 1048 -24.78 0.33 16.65
C HIS A 1048 -25.15 -0.82 15.71
N ASP A 1049 -24.86 -2.04 16.16
CA ASP A 1049 -25.25 -3.27 15.50
C ASP A 1049 -26.52 -3.78 16.22
N PHE A 1050 -27.65 -3.73 15.52
CA PHE A 1050 -28.91 -4.28 16.01
C PHE A 1050 -29.19 -5.61 15.33
N GLN A 1051 -29.58 -6.60 16.10
CA GLN A 1051 -29.97 -7.92 15.62
C GLN A 1051 -31.46 -7.94 15.29
N GLU A 1052 -31.89 -8.85 14.41
CA GLU A 1052 -33.31 -9.12 14.20
C GLU A 1052 -34.00 -9.42 15.55
N GLY A 1053 -35.06 -8.67 15.85
CA GLY A 1053 -35.78 -8.73 17.12
C GLY A 1053 -35.37 -7.68 18.16
N ASP A 1054 -34.28 -6.93 17.95
CA ASP A 1054 -33.86 -5.87 18.88
C ASP A 1054 -34.87 -4.72 18.92
N GLU A 1055 -35.14 -4.23 20.13
CA GLU A 1055 -36.05 -3.11 20.39
C GLU A 1055 -35.30 -1.85 20.81
N ILE A 1056 -35.52 -0.75 20.09
CA ILE A 1056 -34.97 0.56 20.45
C ILE A 1056 -36.01 1.66 20.32
N GLU A 1057 -35.78 2.77 21.03
CA GLU A 1057 -36.58 3.98 20.92
C GLU A 1057 -35.84 5.00 20.05
N VAL A 1058 -36.45 5.41 18.94
CA VAL A 1058 -35.85 6.36 17.99
C VAL A 1058 -36.86 7.40 17.57
N ALA A 1059 -36.41 8.57 17.10
CA ALA A 1059 -37.33 9.60 16.64
C ALA A 1059 -38.31 9.05 15.58
N ARG A 1060 -39.61 9.36 15.72
CA ARG A 1060 -40.69 8.75 14.92
C ARG A 1060 -40.48 8.83 13.40
N TRP A 1061 -39.89 9.91 12.91
CA TRP A 1061 -39.58 10.05 11.48
C TRP A 1061 -38.53 9.03 10.99
N ARG A 1062 -37.58 8.64 11.86
CA ARG A 1062 -36.54 7.64 11.59
C ARG A 1062 -37.12 6.23 11.61
N ALA A 1063 -38.00 5.99 12.59
CA ALA A 1063 -38.82 4.78 12.67
C ALA A 1063 -39.65 4.56 11.40
N GLU A 1064 -40.32 5.60 10.91
CA GLU A 1064 -41.12 5.56 9.67
C GLU A 1064 -40.25 5.34 8.42
N ALA A 1065 -39.06 5.92 8.36
CA ALA A 1065 -38.12 5.72 7.26
C ALA A 1065 -37.60 4.27 7.23
N TRP A 1066 -37.22 3.70 8.37
CA TRP A 1066 -36.80 2.30 8.47
C TRP A 1066 -37.96 1.33 8.20
N GLN A 1067 -39.17 1.65 8.65
CA GLN A 1067 -40.35 0.82 8.39
C GLN A 1067 -40.70 0.78 6.91
N LYS A 1068 -40.65 1.91 6.20
CA LYS A 1068 -40.84 1.96 4.74
C LYS A 1068 -39.79 1.14 3.98
N ARG A 1069 -38.58 1.01 4.53
CA ARG A 1069 -37.48 0.21 4.00
C ARG A 1069 -37.57 -1.28 4.41
N GLY A 1070 -38.58 -1.67 5.19
CA GLY A 1070 -38.78 -3.04 5.69
C GLY A 1070 -37.79 -3.46 6.78
N ILE A 1071 -37.03 -2.53 7.35
CA ILE A 1071 -35.93 -2.77 8.28
C ILE A 1071 -36.45 -2.93 9.71
N VAL A 1072 -37.47 -2.17 10.08
CA VAL A 1072 -38.07 -2.22 11.42
C VAL A 1072 -39.58 -2.23 11.36
N ASP A 1073 -40.21 -2.70 12.43
CA ASP A 1073 -41.60 -2.42 12.75
C ASP A 1073 -41.69 -1.38 13.85
N ILE A 1074 -42.54 -0.37 13.70
CA ILE A 1074 -42.81 0.57 14.78
C ILE A 1074 -43.75 -0.09 15.79
N VAL A 1075 -43.32 -0.19 17.03
CA VAL A 1075 -44.00 -0.84 18.15
C VAL A 1075 -44.51 0.22 19.11
N GLU A 1076 -45.62 0.89 18.75
CA GLU A 1076 -46.25 1.84 19.67
C GLU A 1076 -47.09 1.10 20.72
N ALA A 1077 -46.75 1.27 22.00
CA ALA A 1077 -47.66 0.92 23.09
C ALA A 1077 -48.86 1.86 23.03
N GLY A 1078 -50.05 1.33 22.79
CA GLY A 1078 -51.26 2.15 22.78
C GLY A 1078 -51.47 2.87 24.11
N ALA A 1079 -51.42 4.20 24.06
CA ALA A 1079 -52.22 5.13 24.87
C ALA A 1079 -52.39 6.44 24.09
#